data_AF-A0A5P9HIM9-F1
#
_entry.id   AF-A0A5P9HIM9-F1
#
_cell.length_a   1.000
_cell.length_b   1.000
_cell.length_c   1.000
_cell.angle_alpha   90.00
_cell.angle_beta   90.00
_cell.angle_gamma   90.00
#
_symmetry.space_group_name_H-M   'P 1'
#
loop_
_entity.id
_entity.type
_entity.pdbx_description
1 polymer ?
#
loop_
_entity_poly.entity_id
_entity_poly.type
_entity_poly.pdbx_seq_one_letter_code
_entity_poly.pdbx_strand_id
1 'polypeptide(L)'
;MKNKRWNKYFAFVLSILLAFTLILPSNIAAQENSNTEGSVTISVEKFTLGQGYFTEPITIPLYEGETVGHIVARVLGSGNYNKGKDSESIVYLANIRDNDSSPVTIPQYILDEAGTIEPKQDPEWLGEFDYTWMSGWMYLVDNEMAPVGMSQYDPEDGDVIRLQFSVHGWGADIGFGWDGSYIDAADKDALTAKVAEVNSHPDKAALLSNTMVSKAYQHAYDVLEDMESSQTSVNQALEDLHTALVLSAVDKSELNSALTTANENIKSVKVSEDGAQVHPSDHWVTQAAHSAYAQTIEVAKAVEENQQAFQPEVNSTLQALTTATNTFNTAKKSGTKAEANTFTLADIEAAINKAVAQILSSGVNSEWEAIGIARSGEKVPISYYEDYFLTNIENQIKSASRKKITDIERLTIASSALGIEATDVDGINLVEQIYSSADWPSGADSMTAQGINGPIFALIALDSHDYEVPGDARWTREKLVDYILQKQNPDGSWSLFGTSPSYDLTAMALIALAPHQEGEKVQAAIELAGTFLSEKQGESGGYDDPWNGGVSSETTSQMIIALSSLGMDPTSEGFTKKANNLITNLMTFQHEDGGFKHLVKDTYANGMATEQALQALIAYKLFLKDEGRLYQFKKEIQETIEVTPVIENGTTTLNVENVTQLADQGKIVVQLSTDTVKVQIPTALLNVLLEKNASIELVADEVKLVVPVPVFAKDADGSIVINKLADDEKSYSNVYDFSLVQFDKKMESFKENPVTMSFKLTKAQDDERLAIFYQDEEAEQWMKLGGEQQGAYFTGKTEHFSAFAVYAEDEWTEENDQEEENPTTPPSSEETEEEKEEKPPASNEKEEEQNAGNKQENNKTGNKLPLTATTVFQFIWIGLLMVLLGTGVFFYYRKKQLVH
;
A
#
# COMPACT_ATOMS: atom_id res chain seq x y z
N MET A 1 9.34 25.69 22.38
CA MET A 1 10.13 24.50 22.79
C MET A 1 10.54 23.67 21.56
N LYS A 2 11.50 24.14 20.76
CA LYS A 2 12.02 23.43 19.57
C LYS A 2 13.55 23.53 19.52
N ASN A 3 14.26 22.87 20.46
CA ASN A 3 15.74 22.83 20.48
C ASN A 3 16.33 21.68 21.35
N LYS A 4 15.71 20.48 21.33
CA LYS A 4 16.23 19.29 22.04
C LYS A 4 16.41 18.01 21.20
N ARG A 5 15.94 17.98 19.94
CA ARG A 5 16.14 16.83 19.03
C ARG A 5 17.41 16.95 18.16
N TRP A 6 17.84 18.16 17.80
CA TRP A 6 18.99 18.34 16.90
C TRP A 6 20.34 18.03 17.58
N ASN A 7 20.50 18.38 18.87
CA ASN A 7 21.71 18.06 19.62
C ASN A 7 21.98 16.55 19.78
N LYS A 8 20.96 15.68 19.66
CA LYS A 8 21.18 14.22 19.71
C LYS A 8 21.80 13.69 18.41
N TYR A 9 21.34 14.17 17.25
CA TYR A 9 21.94 13.78 15.96
C TYR A 9 23.31 14.39 15.75
N PHE A 10 23.51 15.66 16.16
CA PHE A 10 24.85 16.26 16.10
C PHE A 10 25.83 15.57 17.06
N ALA A 11 25.41 15.22 18.28
CA ALA A 11 26.24 14.45 19.20
C ALA A 11 26.53 13.02 18.68
N PHE A 12 25.56 12.33 18.07
CA PHE A 12 25.74 10.99 17.51
C PHE A 12 26.73 10.98 16.33
N VAL A 13 26.61 11.95 15.41
CA VAL A 13 27.57 12.12 14.30
C VAL A 13 28.95 12.54 14.81
N LEU A 14 29.03 13.42 15.82
CA LEU A 14 30.30 13.82 16.43
C LEU A 14 30.96 12.67 17.20
N SER A 15 30.20 11.80 17.87
CA SER A 15 30.74 10.61 18.55
C SER A 15 31.22 9.54 17.58
N ILE A 16 30.57 9.38 16.42
CA ILE A 16 31.06 8.48 15.35
C ILE A 16 32.35 9.05 14.71
N LEU A 17 32.45 10.38 14.54
CA LEU A 17 33.68 11.04 14.06
C LEU A 17 34.82 11.03 15.10
N LEU A 18 34.52 11.15 16.40
CA LEU A 18 35.50 10.99 17.49
C LEU A 18 35.96 9.53 17.64
N ALA A 19 35.07 8.56 17.48
CA ALA A 19 35.45 7.15 17.43
C ALA A 19 36.35 6.81 16.22
N PHE A 20 36.15 7.48 15.07
CA PHE A 20 37.01 7.34 13.89
C PHE A 20 38.32 8.17 13.93
N THR A 21 38.57 8.94 14.99
CA THR A 21 39.81 9.74 15.14
C THR A 21 40.65 9.39 16.37
N LEU A 22 40.20 8.41 17.18
CA LEU A 22 40.96 7.85 18.31
C LEU A 22 41.45 6.40 18.06
N ILE A 23 41.24 5.85 16.87
CA ILE A 23 41.89 4.61 16.41
C ILE A 23 42.67 4.92 15.13
N LEU A 24 43.78 5.63 15.30
CA LEU A 24 44.91 5.59 14.38
C LEU A 24 46.17 5.43 15.23
N PRO A 25 46.71 4.21 15.41
CA PRO A 25 48.11 4.08 15.78
C PRO A 25 48.95 4.77 14.70
N SER A 26 49.98 5.47 15.14
CA SER A 26 50.89 6.25 14.29
C SER A 26 51.70 5.34 13.37
N ASN A 27 51.12 4.90 12.26
CA ASN A 27 51.84 4.22 11.18
C ASN A 27 52.78 5.23 10.50
N ILE A 28 53.97 5.36 11.09
CA ILE A 28 55.18 5.79 10.41
C ILE A 28 55.38 4.87 9.20
N ALA A 29 55.56 5.45 8.02
CA ALA A 29 55.83 4.68 6.81
C ALA A 29 57.32 4.29 6.72
N ALA A 30 57.69 3.22 7.44
CA ALA A 30 58.86 2.34 7.27
C ALA A 30 58.70 1.23 8.34
N GLN A 31 58.95 -0.06 8.12
CA GLN A 31 59.74 -0.73 7.09
C GLN A 31 59.12 -2.11 6.72
N GLU A 32 59.87 -2.96 6.04
CA GLU A 32 59.52 -4.24 5.39
C GLU A 32 58.92 -5.34 6.30
N ASN A 33 58.41 -6.40 5.65
CA ASN A 33 57.95 -7.64 6.30
C ASN A 33 58.93 -8.14 7.37
N SER A 34 58.53 -8.10 8.64
CA SER A 34 59.10 -8.93 9.69
C SER A 34 58.13 -10.06 9.99
N ASN A 35 58.52 -11.30 9.70
CA ASN A 35 57.83 -12.46 10.25
C ASN A 35 58.09 -12.46 11.76
N THR A 36 57.06 -12.69 12.57
CA THR A 36 57.23 -13.01 13.98
C THR A 36 57.56 -14.48 14.10
N GLU A 37 58.71 -14.82 14.68
CA GLU A 37 59.11 -16.22 14.93
C GLU A 37 58.49 -16.78 16.21
N GLY A 38 58.06 -15.89 17.12
CA GLY A 38 57.41 -16.24 18.37
C GLY A 38 57.09 -15.00 19.22
N SER A 39 57.06 -15.19 20.54
CA SER A 39 57.01 -14.13 21.53
C SER A 39 57.85 -14.45 22.75
N VAL A 40 58.49 -13.43 23.32
CA VAL A 40 59.26 -13.55 24.55
C VAL A 40 58.60 -12.75 25.67
N THR A 41 58.85 -13.14 26.92
CA THR A 41 58.55 -12.31 28.08
C THR A 41 59.75 -11.42 28.40
N ILE A 42 59.52 -10.16 28.74
CA ILE A 42 60.57 -9.28 29.27
C ILE A 42 60.13 -8.50 30.50
N SER A 43 61.05 -8.33 31.45
CA SER A 43 60.94 -7.41 32.60
C SER A 43 62.22 -6.57 32.76
N VAL A 44 62.08 -5.42 33.42
CA VAL A 44 63.21 -4.59 33.87
C VAL A 44 63.02 -4.26 35.36
N GLU A 45 63.95 -4.70 36.19
CA GLU A 45 63.78 -4.94 37.62
C GLU A 45 64.79 -4.14 38.46
N LYS A 46 64.27 -3.34 39.41
CA LYS A 46 65.05 -2.55 40.39
C LYS A 46 64.85 -3.07 41.81
N PHE A 47 64.68 -4.38 41.96
CA PHE A 47 64.31 -5.03 43.23
C PHE A 47 65.38 -4.92 44.32
N THR A 48 66.65 -5.02 43.95
CA THR A 48 67.82 -4.79 44.83
C THR A 48 67.88 -3.36 45.38
N LEU A 49 67.18 -2.40 44.76
CA LEU A 49 67.01 -1.03 45.23
C LEU A 49 65.69 -0.81 45.97
N GLY A 50 64.81 -1.81 46.05
CA GLY A 50 63.45 -1.67 46.60
C GLY A 50 62.56 -0.73 45.80
N GLN A 51 62.83 -0.55 44.50
CA GLN A 51 62.11 0.36 43.60
C GLN A 51 61.17 -0.36 42.60
N GLY A 52 60.90 -1.66 42.80
CA GLY A 52 59.99 -2.45 41.95
C GLY A 52 60.44 -2.56 40.50
N TYR A 53 59.48 -2.61 39.57
CA TYR A 53 59.72 -2.67 38.13
C TYR A 53 59.98 -1.29 37.50
N PHE A 54 61.00 -1.19 36.65
CA PHE A 54 61.10 -0.14 35.64
C PHE A 54 60.23 -0.46 34.41
N THR A 55 60.07 -1.75 34.09
CA THR A 55 59.13 -2.25 33.09
C THR A 55 58.51 -3.53 33.65
N GLU A 56 57.20 -3.50 33.89
CA GLU A 56 56.42 -4.67 34.32
C GLU A 56 56.59 -5.83 33.32
N PRO A 57 56.42 -7.10 33.74
CA PRO A 57 56.52 -8.23 32.83
C PRO A 57 55.53 -8.09 31.67
N ILE A 58 56.00 -8.13 30.43
CA ILE A 58 55.16 -8.05 29.23
C ILE A 58 55.60 -9.07 28.18
N THR A 59 54.63 -9.57 27.42
CA THR A 59 54.85 -10.44 26.27
C THR A 59 55.00 -9.57 25.04
N ILE A 60 56.09 -9.74 24.30
CA ILE A 60 56.39 -8.96 23.11
C ILE A 60 56.75 -9.87 21.93
N PRO A 61 56.40 -9.49 20.69
CA PRO A 61 56.71 -10.31 19.52
C PRO A 61 58.23 -10.38 19.30
N LEU A 62 58.72 -11.58 19.00
CA LEU A 62 60.07 -11.87 18.54
C LEU A 62 60.09 -11.84 17.01
N TYR A 63 60.96 -11.02 16.41
CA TYR A 63 61.11 -10.92 14.96
C TYR A 63 62.33 -11.68 14.44
N GLU A 64 62.23 -12.20 13.21
CA GLU A 64 63.28 -12.98 12.53
C GLU A 64 64.67 -12.30 12.60
N GLY A 65 65.61 -12.95 13.28
CA GLY A 65 66.98 -12.47 13.45
C GLY A 65 67.22 -11.39 14.52
N GLU A 66 66.22 -11.09 15.36
CA GLU A 66 66.47 -10.30 16.58
C GLU A 66 67.29 -11.10 17.60
N THR A 67 68.12 -10.37 18.34
CA THR A 67 68.83 -10.87 19.53
C THR A 67 68.23 -10.20 20.78
N VAL A 68 68.58 -10.69 21.97
CA VAL A 68 68.20 -10.02 23.24
C VAL A 68 68.52 -8.52 23.22
N GLY A 69 69.65 -8.13 22.62
CA GLY A 69 70.08 -6.74 22.48
C GLY A 69 69.18 -5.87 21.60
N HIS A 70 68.51 -6.45 20.59
CA HIS A 70 67.50 -5.75 19.78
C HIS A 70 66.20 -5.57 20.57
N ILE A 71 65.79 -6.63 21.26
CA ILE A 71 64.57 -6.68 22.08
C ILE A 71 64.66 -5.65 23.22
N VAL A 72 65.78 -5.61 23.94
CA VAL A 72 66.04 -4.62 24.99
C VAL A 72 66.09 -3.19 24.43
N ALA A 73 66.71 -2.97 23.27
CA ALA A 73 66.74 -1.64 22.63
C ALA A 73 65.32 -1.15 22.28
N ARG A 74 64.46 -2.05 21.80
CA ARG A 74 63.05 -1.80 21.47
C ARG A 74 62.19 -1.51 22.70
N VAL A 75 62.44 -2.20 23.82
CA VAL A 75 61.69 -2.06 25.07
C VAL A 75 62.07 -0.81 25.86
N LEU A 76 63.38 -0.50 25.97
CA LEU A 76 63.83 0.73 26.62
C LEU A 76 63.56 1.96 25.75
N GLY A 77 63.65 1.81 24.42
CA GLY A 77 63.45 2.88 23.45
C GLY A 77 64.68 3.78 23.25
N SER A 78 64.71 4.45 22.09
CA SER A 78 65.77 5.40 21.72
C SER A 78 65.91 6.53 22.74
N GLY A 79 67.15 6.86 23.10
CA GLY A 79 67.51 7.90 24.07
C GLY A 79 67.47 7.48 25.53
N ASN A 80 67.07 6.24 25.84
CA ASN A 80 66.84 5.77 27.22
C ASN A 80 67.88 4.75 27.72
N TYR A 81 68.93 4.43 26.96
CA TYR A 81 70.03 3.59 27.42
C TYR A 81 71.41 4.15 27.02
N ASN A 82 72.47 3.68 27.68
CA ASN A 82 73.88 4.01 27.41
C ASN A 82 74.18 5.52 27.25
N LYS A 83 73.49 6.36 28.04
CA LYS A 83 73.55 7.83 28.00
C LYS A 83 73.18 8.43 26.63
N GLY A 84 72.19 7.83 25.95
CA GLY A 84 71.68 8.24 24.64
C GLY A 84 72.56 7.83 23.46
N LYS A 85 73.45 6.85 23.66
CA LYS A 85 74.28 6.24 22.60
C LYS A 85 73.55 5.02 22.06
N ASP A 86 72.49 5.28 21.30
CA ASP A 86 71.60 4.26 20.78
C ASP A 86 72.29 3.34 19.76
N SER A 87 71.80 2.10 19.69
CA SER A 87 72.22 1.05 18.76
C SER A 87 71.02 0.14 18.47
N GLU A 88 70.87 -0.33 17.23
CA GLU A 88 69.77 -1.25 16.86
C GLU A 88 69.81 -2.56 17.67
N SER A 89 71.01 -2.99 18.07
CA SER A 89 71.22 -4.01 19.09
C SER A 89 72.18 -3.50 20.17
N ILE A 90 71.78 -3.62 21.44
CA ILE A 90 72.66 -3.36 22.58
C ILE A 90 73.67 -4.52 22.71
N VAL A 91 74.96 -4.21 22.85
CA VAL A 91 76.02 -5.20 23.13
C VAL A 91 76.20 -5.37 24.65
N TYR A 92 76.26 -4.24 25.36
CA TYR A 92 76.38 -4.13 26.81
C TYR A 92 75.52 -2.95 27.29
N LEU A 93 74.81 -3.14 28.40
CA LEU A 93 73.90 -2.15 28.98
C LEU A 93 74.56 -1.46 30.19
N ALA A 94 75.27 -0.36 29.92
CA ALA A 94 75.97 0.40 30.94
C ALA A 94 75.02 1.23 31.81
N ASN A 95 74.00 1.87 31.23
CA ASN A 95 73.01 2.67 31.96
C ASN A 95 71.61 2.61 31.32
N ILE A 96 70.56 2.75 32.13
CA ILE A 96 69.18 3.05 31.72
C ILE A 96 68.82 4.46 32.23
N ARG A 97 68.05 5.22 31.45
CA ARG A 97 67.50 6.51 31.86
C ARG A 97 66.43 6.26 32.91
N ASP A 98 66.68 6.72 34.12
CA ASP A 98 65.85 6.47 35.29
C ASP A 98 65.76 7.78 36.07
N ASN A 99 64.58 8.41 36.03
CA ASN A 99 64.30 9.66 36.75
C ASN A 99 63.60 9.38 38.11
N ASP A 100 63.60 8.14 38.57
CA ASP A 100 62.96 7.73 39.80
C ASP A 100 63.74 8.27 41.02
N SER A 101 63.06 9.10 41.80
CA SER A 101 63.58 9.69 43.04
C SER A 101 63.00 9.04 44.30
N SER A 102 62.34 7.89 44.15
CA SER A 102 61.80 7.11 45.26
C SER A 102 62.91 6.62 46.20
N PRO A 103 62.69 6.61 47.53
CA PRO A 103 63.69 6.14 48.48
C PRO A 103 64.16 4.72 48.18
N VAL A 104 65.48 4.55 48.02
CA VAL A 104 66.12 3.25 47.83
C VAL A 104 66.08 2.46 49.14
N THR A 105 65.60 1.23 49.08
CA THR A 105 65.53 0.27 50.20
C THR A 105 66.26 -1.00 49.79
N ILE A 106 67.58 -1.01 49.98
CA ILE A 106 68.42 -2.17 49.64
C ILE A 106 68.19 -3.29 50.67
N PRO A 107 67.93 -4.55 50.24
CA PRO A 107 67.82 -5.71 51.11
C PRO A 107 69.02 -5.90 52.05
N GLN A 108 68.76 -6.38 53.27
CA GLN A 108 69.79 -6.43 54.32
C GLN A 108 70.96 -7.36 53.95
N TYR A 109 70.71 -8.47 53.27
CA TYR A 109 71.76 -9.40 52.83
C TYR A 109 72.77 -8.75 51.86
N ILE A 110 72.36 -7.73 51.10
CA ILE A 110 73.26 -6.95 50.24
C ILE A 110 74.08 -5.97 51.08
N LEU A 111 73.45 -5.29 52.06
CA LEU A 111 74.13 -4.34 52.94
C LEU A 111 75.21 -5.01 53.80
N ASP A 112 74.96 -6.25 54.24
CA ASP A 112 75.89 -7.05 55.04
C ASP A 112 77.21 -7.35 54.31
N GLU A 113 77.18 -7.49 52.98
CA GLU A 113 78.34 -7.74 52.11
C GLU A 113 78.92 -6.45 51.49
N ALA A 114 78.09 -5.47 51.14
CA ALA A 114 78.49 -4.22 50.47
C ALA A 114 79.06 -3.16 51.42
N GLY A 115 78.63 -3.16 52.68
CA GLY A 115 79.05 -2.18 53.69
C GLY A 115 78.51 -0.77 53.44
N THR A 116 79.29 0.11 52.82
CA THR A 116 78.89 1.52 52.61
C THR A 116 78.32 1.73 51.22
N ILE A 117 77.06 2.16 51.16
CA ILE A 117 76.36 2.51 49.93
C ILE A 117 76.49 4.02 49.66
N GLU A 118 76.92 4.37 48.45
CA GLU A 118 76.91 5.75 47.95
C GLU A 118 75.57 6.11 47.27
N PRO A 119 75.23 7.39 47.05
CA PRO A 119 74.11 7.73 46.19
C PRO A 119 74.41 7.43 44.72
N LYS A 120 73.34 7.32 43.91
CA LYS A 120 73.39 7.35 42.44
C LYS A 120 74.20 8.57 41.95
N GLN A 121 75.16 8.35 41.05
CA GLN A 121 76.12 9.37 40.60
C GLN A 121 75.48 10.39 39.65
N ASP A 122 74.53 9.94 38.82
CA ASP A 122 73.83 10.74 37.81
C ASP A 122 72.32 10.65 38.05
N PRO A 123 71.63 11.74 38.46
CA PRO A 123 70.22 11.65 38.83
C PRO A 123 69.29 11.25 37.67
N GLU A 124 69.72 11.37 36.41
CA GLU A 124 68.95 10.96 35.22
C GLU A 124 69.23 9.51 34.77
N TRP A 125 70.29 8.86 35.26
CA TRP A 125 70.80 7.60 34.69
C TRP A 125 71.19 6.60 35.78
N LEU A 126 70.55 5.43 35.79
CA LEU A 126 70.91 4.31 36.66
C LEU A 126 71.79 3.33 35.89
N GLY A 127 72.98 3.00 36.39
CA GLY A 127 73.83 2.00 35.76
C GLY A 127 75.12 1.67 36.49
N GLU A 128 76.12 1.23 35.73
CA GLU A 128 77.40 0.76 36.27
C GLU A 128 78.04 1.79 37.21
N PHE A 129 78.56 1.28 38.34
CA PHE A 129 79.21 2.04 39.41
C PHE A 129 78.32 2.96 40.27
N ASP A 130 76.99 3.00 40.06
CA ASP A 130 76.06 3.64 41.01
C ASP A 130 75.94 2.82 42.30
N TYR A 131 75.82 3.47 43.47
CA TYR A 131 75.73 2.83 44.80
C TYR A 131 77.00 2.11 45.28
N THR A 132 77.61 1.24 44.47
CA THR A 132 78.92 0.64 44.72
C THR A 132 79.71 0.51 43.41
N TRP A 133 81.04 0.33 43.52
CA TRP A 133 81.90 0.11 42.34
C TRP A 133 81.72 -1.27 41.67
N MET A 134 80.86 -2.14 42.21
CA MET A 134 80.54 -3.47 41.64
C MET A 134 79.13 -3.55 41.02
N SER A 135 78.40 -2.44 40.99
CA SER A 135 77.03 -2.41 40.49
C SER A 135 76.95 -2.37 38.96
N GLY A 136 75.80 -2.75 38.43
CA GLY A 136 75.49 -2.66 37.01
C GLY A 136 74.24 -3.44 36.61
N TRP A 137 73.83 -3.30 35.36
CA TRP A 137 72.72 -4.09 34.80
C TRP A 137 73.20 -5.48 34.39
N MET A 138 72.56 -6.50 34.96
CA MET A 138 72.71 -7.89 34.58
C MET A 138 71.52 -8.31 33.74
N TYR A 139 71.71 -9.30 32.86
CA TYR A 139 70.61 -9.89 32.11
C TYR A 139 70.61 -11.40 32.24
N LEU A 140 69.41 -11.94 32.39
CA LEU A 140 69.14 -13.36 32.46
C LEU A 140 68.20 -13.74 31.33
N VAL A 141 68.33 -14.98 30.89
CA VAL A 141 67.35 -15.67 30.05
C VAL A 141 67.09 -17.01 30.71
N ASP A 142 65.84 -17.35 30.97
CA ASP A 142 65.39 -18.60 31.59
C ASP A 142 66.17 -18.95 32.87
N ASN A 143 66.22 -17.97 33.77
CA ASN A 143 66.89 -18.01 35.06
C ASN A 143 68.39 -18.39 35.02
N GLU A 144 69.06 -18.19 33.88
CA GLU A 144 70.52 -18.31 33.74
C GLU A 144 71.17 -16.97 33.32
N MET A 145 72.34 -16.66 33.88
CA MET A 145 73.15 -15.53 33.41
C MET A 145 73.80 -15.90 32.07
N ALA A 146 73.37 -15.24 31.00
CA ALA A 146 73.82 -15.55 29.65
C ALA A 146 75.34 -15.34 29.47
N PRO A 147 76.07 -16.28 28.84
CA PRO A 147 77.54 -16.28 28.79
C PRO A 147 78.15 -15.34 27.72
N VAL A 148 77.35 -14.48 27.11
CA VAL A 148 77.72 -13.63 25.95
C VAL A 148 77.21 -12.20 26.14
N GLY A 149 77.49 -11.28 25.20
CA GLY A 149 76.83 -9.98 25.16
C GLY A 149 75.39 -10.08 24.63
N MET A 150 74.52 -9.14 24.99
CA MET A 150 73.11 -9.11 24.55
C MET A 150 72.95 -9.16 23.01
N SER A 151 73.91 -8.62 22.26
CA SER A 151 73.94 -8.65 20.78
C SER A 151 74.38 -9.99 20.18
N GLN A 152 74.50 -11.04 20.98
CA GLN A 152 75.00 -12.37 20.59
C GLN A 152 74.14 -13.52 21.13
N TYR A 153 73.09 -13.22 21.90
CA TYR A 153 72.14 -14.21 22.37
C TYR A 153 70.92 -14.17 21.44
N ASP A 154 70.69 -15.26 20.73
CA ASP A 154 69.54 -15.49 19.86
C ASP A 154 68.44 -16.16 20.73
N PRO A 155 67.33 -15.46 21.06
CA PRO A 155 66.29 -15.99 21.95
C PRO A 155 65.29 -16.90 21.20
N GLU A 156 64.68 -17.84 21.92
CA GLU A 156 63.66 -18.75 21.39
C GLU A 156 62.22 -18.29 21.74
N ASP A 157 61.21 -18.98 21.20
CA ASP A 157 59.80 -18.70 21.49
C ASP A 157 59.43 -19.16 22.90
N GLY A 158 59.03 -18.22 23.76
CA GLY A 158 58.69 -18.46 25.16
C GLY A 158 59.74 -17.98 26.18
N ASP A 159 60.95 -17.63 25.76
CA ASP A 159 62.04 -17.17 26.63
C ASP A 159 61.60 -16.06 27.60
N VAL A 160 62.15 -16.09 28.82
CA VAL A 160 61.93 -15.07 29.84
C VAL A 160 63.20 -14.25 30.05
N ILE A 161 63.22 -13.05 29.48
CA ILE A 161 64.36 -12.12 29.53
C ILE A 161 64.18 -11.18 30.73
N ARG A 162 65.12 -11.18 31.67
CA ARG A 162 65.02 -10.36 32.89
C ARG A 162 66.24 -9.47 33.04
N LEU A 163 66.02 -8.15 32.97
CA LEU A 163 67.08 -7.16 33.23
C LEU A 163 67.05 -6.75 34.70
N GLN A 164 68.07 -7.14 35.46
CA GLN A 164 68.12 -6.88 36.90
C GLN A 164 69.27 -5.93 37.23
N PHE A 165 69.00 -4.89 38.01
CA PHE A 165 70.08 -4.06 38.56
C PHE A 165 70.77 -4.80 39.72
N SER A 166 72.06 -5.06 39.61
CA SER A 166 72.92 -5.53 40.71
C SER A 166 73.51 -4.30 41.41
N VAL A 167 73.37 -4.22 42.72
CA VAL A 167 73.93 -3.18 43.59
C VAL A 167 75.35 -3.54 44.03
N HIS A 168 75.65 -4.83 44.26
CA HIS A 168 76.97 -5.27 44.74
C HIS A 168 77.30 -6.72 44.35
N GLY A 169 78.60 -7.02 44.20
CA GLY A 169 79.07 -8.39 44.00
C GLY A 169 78.98 -8.95 42.58
N TRP A 170 78.88 -8.09 41.55
CA TRP A 170 78.86 -8.51 40.14
C TRP A 170 77.79 -9.58 39.82
N GLY A 171 76.59 -9.40 40.37
CA GLY A 171 75.48 -10.35 40.23
C GLY A 171 75.30 -11.32 41.41
N ALA A 172 76.22 -11.37 42.36
CA ALA A 172 76.09 -12.20 43.57
C ALA A 172 74.83 -11.85 44.40
N ASP A 173 74.44 -10.58 44.41
CA ASP A 173 73.27 -10.08 45.12
C ASP A 173 71.92 -10.42 44.47
N ILE A 174 71.91 -10.79 43.19
CA ILE A 174 70.71 -11.30 42.49
C ILE A 174 70.69 -12.82 42.37
N GLY A 175 71.68 -13.52 42.91
CA GLY A 175 71.76 -15.00 42.90
C GLY A 175 72.78 -15.60 41.92
N PHE A 176 73.51 -14.78 41.16
CA PHE A 176 74.30 -15.22 40.00
C PHE A 176 75.75 -14.70 40.02
N GLY A 177 76.42 -14.79 41.18
CA GLY A 177 77.78 -14.29 41.36
C GLY A 177 78.86 -15.26 40.85
N TRP A 178 79.85 -14.72 40.14
CA TRP A 178 80.96 -15.49 39.54
C TRP A 178 81.79 -16.30 40.55
N ASP A 179 81.99 -15.76 41.76
CA ASP A 179 82.72 -16.40 42.87
C ASP A 179 81.76 -16.90 43.98
N GLY A 180 80.46 -17.05 43.66
CA GLY A 180 79.39 -17.42 44.59
C GLY A 180 78.38 -16.29 44.81
N SER A 181 77.19 -16.66 45.30
CA SER A 181 76.03 -15.77 45.43
C SER A 181 75.71 -15.48 46.90
N TYR A 182 75.18 -14.29 47.19
CA TYR A 182 74.74 -13.89 48.54
C TYR A 182 73.41 -14.54 48.94
N ILE A 183 72.66 -15.02 47.94
CA ILE A 183 71.35 -15.61 48.05
C ILE A 183 71.23 -16.80 47.09
N ASP A 184 70.50 -17.84 47.51
CA ASP A 184 69.98 -18.91 46.67
C ASP A 184 68.64 -18.44 46.07
N ALA A 185 68.71 -17.70 44.96
CA ALA A 185 67.55 -17.02 44.39
C ALA A 185 66.60 -18.02 43.72
N ALA A 186 65.30 -17.88 43.96
CA ALA A 186 64.29 -18.69 43.32
C ALA A 186 64.18 -18.39 41.82
N ASP A 187 63.96 -19.43 41.02
CA ASP A 187 63.51 -19.32 39.63
C ASP A 187 62.10 -18.72 39.63
N LYS A 188 61.98 -17.55 39.01
CA LYS A 188 60.77 -16.71 38.96
C LYS A 188 60.12 -16.70 37.58
N ASP A 189 60.62 -17.46 36.63
CA ASP A 189 60.42 -17.12 35.22
C ASP A 189 59.04 -17.59 34.73
N ALA A 190 58.59 -18.77 35.16
CA ALA A 190 57.22 -19.23 34.91
C ALA A 190 56.14 -18.30 35.53
N LEU A 191 56.42 -17.69 36.69
CA LEU A 191 55.53 -16.71 37.32
C LEU A 191 55.57 -15.36 36.58
N THR A 192 56.75 -14.94 36.16
CA THR A 192 56.98 -13.72 35.36
C THR A 192 56.25 -13.80 34.02
N ALA A 193 56.33 -14.93 33.32
CA ALA A 193 55.58 -15.21 32.10
C ALA A 193 54.06 -15.23 32.33
N LYS A 194 53.58 -15.79 33.45
CA LYS A 194 52.14 -15.78 33.77
C LYS A 194 51.60 -14.38 34.09
N VAL A 195 52.42 -13.54 34.74
CA VAL A 195 52.10 -12.11 34.93
C VAL A 195 52.13 -11.36 33.61
N ALA A 196 53.09 -11.66 32.73
CA ALA A 196 53.18 -11.07 31.39
C ALA A 196 51.96 -11.38 30.50
N GLU A 197 51.41 -12.59 30.58
CA GLU A 197 50.14 -12.97 29.93
C GLU A 197 48.99 -12.05 30.37
N VAL A 198 48.81 -11.85 31.69
CA VAL A 198 47.77 -10.95 32.22
C VAL A 198 48.03 -9.50 31.83
N ASN A 199 49.30 -9.08 31.81
CA ASN A 199 49.70 -7.72 31.45
C ASN A 199 49.47 -7.38 29.98
N SER A 200 49.61 -8.38 29.11
CA SER A 200 49.50 -8.24 27.66
C SER A 200 48.11 -8.59 27.13
N HIS A 201 47.20 -9.08 27.99
CA HIS A 201 45.85 -9.45 27.62
C HIS A 201 45.02 -8.22 27.19
N PRO A 202 44.32 -8.23 26.03
CA PRO A 202 43.51 -7.10 25.57
C PRO A 202 42.51 -6.58 26.60
N ASP A 203 41.90 -7.51 27.36
CA ASP A 203 40.93 -7.22 28.41
C ASP A 203 41.52 -7.22 29.84
N LYS A 204 42.81 -6.87 30.04
CA LYS A 204 43.47 -6.80 31.38
C LYS A 204 42.58 -6.14 32.45
N ALA A 205 41.92 -5.03 32.09
CA ALA A 205 41.03 -4.30 33.00
C ALA A 205 39.79 -5.09 33.43
N ALA A 206 39.24 -5.97 32.57
CA ALA A 206 38.12 -6.83 32.93
C ALA A 206 38.58 -8.00 33.79
N LEU A 207 39.71 -8.65 33.45
CA LEU A 207 40.32 -9.70 34.25
C LEU A 207 40.61 -9.22 35.69
N LEU A 208 41.27 -8.07 35.83
CA LEU A 208 41.59 -7.48 37.13
C LEU A 208 40.38 -6.87 37.86
N SER A 209 39.19 -6.80 37.23
CA SER A 209 37.94 -6.48 37.94
C SER A 209 37.42 -7.66 38.77
N ASN A 210 37.84 -8.89 38.45
CA ASN A 210 37.52 -10.07 39.24
C ASN A 210 38.37 -10.09 40.52
N THR A 211 37.72 -9.99 41.68
CA THR A 211 38.40 -9.96 42.99
C THR A 211 39.31 -11.16 43.26
N MET A 212 39.08 -12.33 42.65
CA MET A 212 39.98 -13.49 42.80
C MET A 212 41.24 -13.30 41.97
N VAL A 213 41.09 -12.95 40.68
CA VAL A 213 42.22 -12.70 39.76
C VAL A 213 43.07 -11.53 40.25
N SER A 214 42.44 -10.42 40.65
CA SER A 214 43.11 -9.24 41.20
C SER A 214 43.98 -9.54 42.43
N LYS A 215 43.51 -10.40 43.34
CA LYS A 215 44.27 -10.80 44.52
C LYS A 215 45.42 -11.74 44.21
N ALA A 216 45.20 -12.73 43.33
CA ALA A 216 46.26 -13.65 42.92
C ALA A 216 47.34 -12.94 42.09
N TYR A 217 46.94 -11.97 41.25
CA TYR A 217 47.84 -11.09 40.52
C TYR A 217 48.67 -10.21 41.46
N GLN A 218 48.07 -9.60 42.50
CA GLN A 218 48.84 -8.86 43.50
C GLN A 218 49.82 -9.77 44.26
N HIS A 219 49.37 -10.97 44.67
CA HIS A 219 50.24 -11.96 45.33
C HIS A 219 51.44 -12.36 44.44
N ALA A 220 51.24 -12.47 43.13
CA ALA A 220 52.32 -12.70 42.19
C ALA A 220 53.34 -11.55 42.16
N TYR A 221 52.91 -10.28 42.14
CA TYR A 221 53.83 -9.13 42.23
C TYR A 221 54.58 -9.11 43.57
N ASP A 222 53.88 -9.31 44.69
CA ASP A 222 54.47 -9.32 46.04
C ASP A 222 55.62 -10.35 46.16
N VAL A 223 55.47 -11.52 45.50
CA VAL A 223 56.47 -12.60 45.47
C VAL A 223 57.55 -12.41 44.40
N LEU A 224 57.23 -11.76 43.27
CA LEU A 224 58.22 -11.46 42.23
C LEU A 224 59.20 -10.36 42.65
N GLU A 225 58.72 -9.29 43.30
CA GLU A 225 59.56 -8.16 43.72
C GLU A 225 60.47 -8.47 44.93
N ASP A 226 60.07 -9.40 45.80
CA ASP A 226 60.88 -9.84 46.95
C ASP A 226 62.03 -10.76 46.51
N MET A 227 63.27 -10.27 46.56
CA MET A 227 64.45 -11.07 46.22
C MET A 227 64.64 -12.29 47.12
N GLU A 228 64.20 -12.25 48.39
CA GLU A 228 64.36 -13.34 49.37
C GLU A 228 63.26 -14.42 49.27
N SER A 229 62.33 -14.30 48.31
CA SER A 229 61.25 -15.25 48.12
C SER A 229 61.72 -16.65 47.72
N SER A 230 61.23 -17.67 48.43
CA SER A 230 61.54 -19.08 48.20
C SER A 230 60.89 -19.64 46.93
N GLN A 231 61.46 -20.72 46.37
CA GLN A 231 60.83 -21.44 45.24
C GLN A 231 59.40 -21.91 45.56
N THR A 232 59.12 -22.26 46.81
CA THR A 232 57.78 -22.69 47.25
C THR A 232 56.76 -21.54 47.17
N SER A 233 57.13 -20.32 47.55
CA SER A 233 56.24 -19.15 47.43
C SER A 233 56.02 -18.75 45.98
N VAL A 234 57.06 -18.80 45.14
CA VAL A 234 56.92 -18.58 43.69
C VAL A 234 55.95 -19.59 43.06
N ASN A 235 56.15 -20.89 43.33
CA ASN A 235 55.30 -21.94 42.78
C ASN A 235 53.84 -21.82 43.27
N GLN A 236 53.62 -21.39 44.52
CA GLN A 236 52.27 -21.16 45.04
C GLN A 236 51.60 -19.95 44.38
N ALA A 237 52.31 -18.83 44.21
CA ALA A 237 51.76 -17.65 43.54
C ALA A 237 51.41 -17.92 42.07
N LEU A 238 52.18 -18.77 41.38
CA LEU A 238 51.88 -19.26 40.03
C LEU A 238 50.58 -20.08 39.99
N GLU A 239 50.43 -21.05 40.90
CA GLU A 239 49.23 -21.90 40.98
C GLU A 239 47.98 -21.09 41.38
N ASP A 240 48.13 -20.13 42.31
CA ASP A 240 47.07 -19.21 42.71
C ASP A 240 46.58 -18.37 41.52
N LEU A 241 47.50 -17.79 40.75
CA LEU A 241 47.18 -16.96 39.58
C LEU A 241 46.58 -17.80 38.45
N HIS A 242 47.13 -18.98 38.17
CA HIS A 242 46.56 -19.91 37.20
C HIS A 242 45.13 -20.34 37.59
N THR A 243 44.92 -20.76 38.83
CA THR A 243 43.62 -21.18 39.35
C THR A 243 42.60 -20.04 39.30
N ALA A 244 42.99 -18.82 39.68
CA ALA A 244 42.10 -17.66 39.66
C ALA A 244 41.64 -17.31 38.24
N LEU A 245 42.54 -17.40 37.25
CA LEU A 245 42.22 -17.21 35.83
C LEU A 245 41.27 -18.30 35.33
N VAL A 246 41.56 -19.58 35.59
CA VAL A 246 40.71 -20.73 35.18
C VAL A 246 39.30 -20.63 35.78
N LEU A 247 39.17 -20.31 37.07
CA LEU A 247 37.87 -20.16 37.74
C LEU A 247 37.06 -18.93 37.28
N SER A 248 37.67 -18.03 36.50
CA SER A 248 36.98 -16.84 35.95
C SER A 248 36.37 -17.08 34.56
N ALA A 249 36.72 -18.16 33.87
CA ALA A 249 36.15 -18.52 32.57
C ALA A 249 34.81 -19.25 32.73
N VAL A 250 33.73 -18.69 32.15
CA VAL A 250 32.36 -19.19 32.29
C VAL A 250 31.81 -19.61 30.93
N ASP A 251 31.30 -20.84 30.84
CA ASP A 251 30.71 -21.39 29.62
C ASP A 251 29.21 -21.05 29.54
N LYS A 252 28.83 -20.38 28.44
CA LYS A 252 27.45 -19.97 28.11
C LYS A 252 26.89 -20.69 26.88
N SER A 253 27.63 -21.61 26.26
CA SER A 253 27.28 -22.24 24.98
C SER A 253 25.89 -22.91 24.96
N GLU A 254 25.55 -23.64 26.03
CA GLU A 254 24.23 -24.26 26.21
C GLU A 254 23.11 -23.22 26.41
N LEU A 255 23.37 -22.15 27.18
CA LEU A 255 22.41 -21.05 27.38
C LEU A 255 22.11 -20.33 26.07
N ASN A 256 23.13 -20.07 25.26
CA ASN A 256 23.00 -19.41 23.95
C ASN A 256 22.17 -20.29 22.99
N SER A 257 22.44 -21.59 22.98
CA SER A 257 21.67 -22.58 22.18
C SER A 257 20.20 -22.66 22.60
N ALA A 258 19.94 -22.64 23.91
CA ALA A 258 18.59 -22.61 24.47
C ALA A 258 17.87 -21.29 24.15
N LEU A 259 18.55 -20.14 24.23
CA LEU A 259 18.02 -18.83 23.86
C LEU A 259 17.64 -18.75 22.38
N THR A 260 18.47 -19.26 21.47
CA THR A 260 18.13 -19.34 20.03
C THR A 260 16.85 -20.15 19.83
N THR A 261 16.82 -21.36 20.38
CA THR A 261 15.65 -22.26 20.31
C THR A 261 14.39 -21.59 20.88
N ALA A 262 14.52 -20.89 22.01
CA ALA A 262 13.38 -20.25 22.65
C ALA A 262 12.81 -19.07 21.84
N ASN A 263 13.69 -18.26 21.25
CA ASN A 263 13.34 -17.14 20.38
C ASN A 263 12.69 -17.56 19.06
N GLU A 264 13.07 -18.70 18.48
CA GLU A 264 12.38 -19.28 17.32
C GLU A 264 11.03 -19.87 17.73
N ASN A 265 11.00 -20.61 18.83
CA ASN A 265 9.81 -21.26 19.34
C ASN A 265 8.67 -20.26 19.64
N ILE A 266 8.97 -19.15 20.32
CA ILE A 266 7.94 -18.14 20.65
C ILE A 266 7.37 -17.47 19.39
N LYS A 267 8.19 -17.22 18.36
CA LYS A 267 7.75 -16.66 17.07
C LYS A 267 6.89 -17.62 16.24
N SER A 268 7.04 -18.94 16.44
CA SER A 268 6.34 -19.98 15.67
C SER A 268 4.88 -20.19 16.08
N VAL A 269 4.37 -19.47 17.09
CA VAL A 269 3.09 -19.74 17.74
C VAL A 269 2.24 -18.47 17.81
N LYS A 270 0.99 -18.56 17.37
CA LYS A 270 0.03 -17.44 17.41
C LYS A 270 -0.51 -17.24 18.84
N VAL A 271 -0.94 -16.03 19.17
CA VAL A 271 -1.69 -15.77 20.41
C VAL A 271 -3.18 -15.84 20.13
N SER A 272 -3.94 -16.58 20.94
CA SER A 272 -5.40 -16.69 20.85
C SER A 272 -6.01 -17.07 22.21
N GLU A 273 -7.32 -16.89 22.39
CA GLU A 273 -8.05 -17.35 23.59
C GLU A 273 -8.66 -18.75 23.39
N ASP A 274 -9.20 -19.03 22.20
CA ASP A 274 -9.95 -20.24 21.86
C ASP A 274 -9.39 -21.03 20.65
N GLY A 275 -8.49 -20.43 19.86
CA GLY A 275 -7.93 -21.01 18.65
C GLY A 275 -8.80 -20.88 17.39
N ALA A 276 -9.97 -20.26 17.48
CA ALA A 276 -11.00 -20.30 16.43
C ALA A 276 -10.64 -19.49 15.16
N GLN A 277 -9.61 -18.64 15.21
CA GLN A 277 -9.05 -17.95 14.03
C GLN A 277 -7.69 -18.52 13.60
N VAL A 278 -7.20 -19.58 14.26
CA VAL A 278 -5.90 -20.20 13.98
C VAL A 278 -6.11 -21.43 13.10
N HIS A 279 -5.36 -21.53 12.01
CA HIS A 279 -5.49 -22.65 11.07
C HIS A 279 -5.13 -23.99 11.75
N PRO A 280 -5.79 -25.12 11.46
CA PRO A 280 -5.51 -26.40 12.13
C PRO A 280 -4.07 -26.94 12.03
N SER A 281 -3.28 -26.49 11.04
CA SER A 281 -1.83 -26.78 10.96
C SER A 281 -0.98 -25.97 11.94
N ASP A 282 -1.50 -24.84 12.39
CA ASP A 282 -0.77 -23.87 13.19
C ASP A 282 -1.01 -24.12 14.67
N HIS A 283 -0.10 -23.62 15.50
CA HIS A 283 -0.20 -23.70 16.95
C HIS A 283 -0.47 -22.33 17.56
N TRP A 284 -1.20 -22.33 18.68
CA TRP A 284 -1.46 -21.14 19.48
C TRP A 284 -1.31 -21.39 20.98
N VAL A 285 -1.13 -20.29 21.72
CA VAL A 285 -1.17 -20.22 23.19
C VAL A 285 -1.96 -19.00 23.65
N THR A 286 -2.34 -18.96 24.93
CA THR A 286 -2.95 -17.77 25.54
C THR A 286 -1.94 -16.64 25.74
N GLN A 287 -2.41 -15.40 25.78
CA GLN A 287 -1.56 -14.23 26.06
C GLN A 287 -0.77 -14.38 27.36
N ALA A 288 -1.35 -15.00 28.40
CA ALA A 288 -0.68 -15.26 29.67
C ALA A 288 0.51 -16.22 29.51
N ALA A 289 0.35 -17.33 28.78
CA ALA A 289 1.42 -18.29 28.52
C ALA A 289 2.53 -17.68 27.65
N HIS A 290 2.17 -16.91 26.63
CA HIS A 290 3.13 -16.19 25.79
C HIS A 290 3.94 -15.16 26.59
N SER A 291 3.27 -14.36 27.43
CA SER A 291 3.93 -13.30 28.22
C SER A 291 4.88 -13.88 29.27
N ALA A 292 4.50 -14.97 29.95
CA ALA A 292 5.35 -15.64 30.92
C ALA A 292 6.63 -16.23 30.28
N TYR A 293 6.49 -16.79 29.06
CA TYR A 293 7.63 -17.33 28.33
C TYR A 293 8.56 -16.22 27.82
N ALA A 294 8.01 -15.15 27.24
CA ALA A 294 8.78 -13.96 26.84
C ALA A 294 9.57 -13.36 28.01
N GLN A 295 8.97 -13.27 29.20
CA GLN A 295 9.66 -12.78 30.40
C GLN A 295 10.86 -13.66 30.79
N THR A 296 10.75 -14.99 30.62
CA THR A 296 11.88 -15.90 30.93
C THR A 296 13.00 -15.78 29.89
N ILE A 297 12.66 -15.54 28.61
CA ILE A 297 13.64 -15.28 27.55
C ILE A 297 14.44 -14.00 27.85
N GLU A 298 13.77 -12.91 28.27
CA GLU A 298 14.45 -11.66 28.63
C GLU A 298 15.37 -11.81 29.86
N VAL A 299 14.94 -12.55 30.90
CA VAL A 299 15.80 -12.87 32.05
C VAL A 299 17.02 -13.68 31.63
N ALA A 300 16.83 -14.69 30.77
CA ALA A 300 17.93 -15.52 30.30
C ALA A 300 18.93 -14.74 29.43
N LYS A 301 18.44 -13.82 28.61
CA LYS A 301 19.27 -12.91 27.80
C LYS A 301 20.09 -11.95 28.67
N ALA A 302 19.53 -11.43 29.77
CA ALA A 302 20.28 -10.56 30.68
C ALA A 302 21.50 -11.27 31.32
N VAL A 303 21.40 -12.57 31.61
CA VAL A 303 22.52 -13.38 32.12
C VAL A 303 23.53 -13.74 31.01
N GLU A 304 23.06 -13.89 29.77
CA GLU A 304 23.91 -14.07 28.59
C GLU A 304 24.79 -12.85 28.33
N GLU A 305 24.20 -11.65 28.33
CA GLU A 305 24.89 -10.37 28.15
C GLU A 305 25.78 -9.97 29.37
N ASN A 306 25.54 -10.54 30.56
CA ASN A 306 26.30 -10.21 31.77
C ASN A 306 27.72 -10.82 31.76
N GLN A 307 28.74 -10.00 31.51
CA GLN A 307 30.16 -10.39 31.58
C GLN A 307 30.64 -10.83 32.98
N GLN A 308 29.89 -10.51 34.04
CA GLN A 308 30.20 -10.88 35.43
C GLN A 308 29.40 -12.10 35.92
N ALA A 309 28.63 -12.77 35.05
CA ALA A 309 27.87 -13.96 35.42
C ALA A 309 28.80 -15.12 35.80
N PHE A 310 28.45 -15.88 36.84
CA PHE A 310 29.20 -17.07 37.27
C PHE A 310 28.51 -18.36 36.82
N GLN A 311 29.25 -19.47 36.65
CA GLN A 311 28.68 -20.73 36.15
C GLN A 311 27.40 -21.21 36.87
N PRO A 312 27.25 -21.11 38.21
CA PRO A 312 25.99 -21.47 38.87
C PRO A 312 24.78 -20.62 38.44
N GLU A 313 24.99 -19.34 38.17
CA GLU A 313 23.96 -18.41 37.66
C GLU A 313 23.53 -18.82 36.24
N VAL A 314 24.50 -19.06 35.35
CA VAL A 314 24.26 -19.56 33.98
C VAL A 314 23.49 -20.89 34.00
N ASN A 315 23.91 -21.85 34.83
CA ASN A 315 23.27 -23.17 34.93
C ASN A 315 21.83 -23.08 35.45
N SER A 316 21.59 -22.26 36.48
CA SER A 316 20.23 -22.04 37.01
C SER A 316 19.31 -21.34 36.01
N THR A 317 19.87 -20.41 35.22
CA THR A 317 19.16 -19.69 34.16
C THR A 317 18.79 -20.60 32.99
N LEU A 318 19.72 -21.45 32.54
CA LEU A 318 19.48 -22.48 31.54
C LEU A 318 18.36 -23.44 31.98
N GLN A 319 18.37 -23.88 33.23
CA GLN A 319 17.31 -24.72 33.80
C GLN A 319 15.94 -24.02 33.81
N ALA A 320 15.89 -22.73 34.18
CA ALA A 320 14.66 -21.94 34.17
C ALA A 320 14.11 -21.76 32.75
N LEU A 321 14.95 -21.40 31.78
CA LEU A 321 14.57 -21.25 30.37
C LEU A 321 14.08 -22.57 29.76
N THR A 322 14.79 -23.67 30.03
CA THR A 322 14.38 -25.02 29.59
C THR A 322 13.02 -25.41 30.17
N THR A 323 12.78 -25.10 31.44
CA THR A 323 11.49 -25.35 32.11
C THR A 323 10.38 -24.54 31.45
N ALA A 324 10.59 -23.24 31.23
CA ALA A 324 9.61 -22.37 30.58
C ALA A 324 9.33 -22.78 29.12
N THR A 325 10.35 -23.23 28.38
CA THR A 325 10.22 -23.78 27.02
C THR A 325 9.30 -25.01 27.01
N ASN A 326 9.48 -25.93 27.97
CA ASN A 326 8.63 -27.11 28.10
C ASN A 326 7.20 -26.75 28.51
N THR A 327 7.01 -25.78 29.41
CA THR A 327 5.68 -25.27 29.78
C THR A 327 4.98 -24.62 28.58
N PHE A 328 5.68 -23.78 27.80
CA PHE A 328 5.15 -23.15 26.60
C PHE A 328 4.77 -24.18 25.53
N ASN A 329 5.64 -25.17 25.28
CA ASN A 329 5.36 -26.28 24.37
C ASN A 329 4.13 -27.10 24.79
N THR A 330 3.95 -27.34 26.09
CA THR A 330 2.78 -28.05 26.64
C THR A 330 1.50 -27.20 26.57
N ALA A 331 1.62 -25.87 26.59
CA ALA A 331 0.50 -24.96 26.43
C ALA A 331 0.02 -24.83 24.97
N LYS A 332 0.84 -25.23 23.98
CA LYS A 332 0.47 -25.17 22.57
C LYS A 332 -0.76 -26.02 22.29
N LYS A 333 -1.71 -25.43 21.55
CA LYS A 333 -2.88 -26.12 20.99
C LYS A 333 -2.89 -25.92 19.49
N SER A 334 -3.39 -26.90 18.74
CA SER A 334 -3.68 -26.72 17.33
C SER A 334 -4.80 -25.69 17.14
N GLY A 335 -4.79 -25.00 16.01
CA GLY A 335 -5.88 -24.13 15.61
C GLY A 335 -7.20 -24.89 15.37
N THR A 336 -8.31 -24.16 15.43
CA THR A 336 -9.67 -24.69 15.25
C THR A 336 -10.48 -23.89 14.23
N LYS A 337 -9.82 -23.05 13.41
CA LYS A 337 -10.45 -22.29 12.33
C LYS A 337 -11.16 -23.25 11.37
N ALA A 338 -12.48 -23.21 11.40
CA ALA A 338 -13.32 -23.92 10.43
C ALA A 338 -13.16 -23.27 9.04
N GLU A 339 -13.35 -24.08 7.99
CA GLU A 339 -13.46 -23.56 6.62
C GLU A 339 -14.64 -22.61 6.53
N ALA A 340 -14.47 -21.47 5.85
CA ALA A 340 -15.52 -20.48 5.70
C ALA A 340 -16.69 -21.07 4.91
N ASN A 341 -17.92 -20.74 5.30
CA ASN A 341 -19.06 -21.03 4.44
C ASN A 341 -18.92 -20.22 3.14
N THR A 342 -19.00 -20.88 1.98
CA THR A 342 -18.84 -20.22 0.67
C THR A 342 -20.15 -20.26 -0.11
N PHE A 343 -20.57 -19.12 -0.62
CA PHE A 343 -21.65 -19.01 -1.61
C PHE A 343 -21.04 -18.91 -3.01
N THR A 344 -21.57 -19.66 -3.97
CA THR A 344 -21.16 -19.58 -5.37
C THR A 344 -21.82 -18.37 -6.05
N LEU A 345 -21.28 -17.95 -7.20
CA LEU A 345 -21.90 -16.90 -8.02
C LEU A 345 -23.38 -17.21 -8.34
N ALA A 346 -23.72 -18.49 -8.57
CA ALA A 346 -25.10 -18.90 -8.83
C ALA A 346 -26.02 -18.72 -7.61
N ASP A 347 -25.50 -18.88 -6.38
CA ASP A 347 -26.27 -18.61 -5.16
C ASP A 347 -26.51 -17.10 -4.97
N ILE A 348 -25.52 -16.27 -5.32
CA ILE A 348 -25.63 -14.80 -5.31
C ILE A 348 -26.67 -14.35 -6.34
N GLU A 349 -26.60 -14.86 -7.57
CA GLU A 349 -27.58 -14.57 -8.62
C GLU A 349 -28.99 -15.04 -8.23
N ALA A 350 -29.13 -16.20 -7.58
CA ALA A 350 -30.42 -16.66 -7.04
C ALA A 350 -30.96 -15.76 -5.92
N ALA A 351 -30.10 -15.20 -5.07
CA ALA A 351 -30.50 -14.27 -4.01
C ALA A 351 -30.92 -12.90 -4.59
N ILE A 352 -30.20 -12.39 -5.59
CA ILE A 352 -30.56 -11.19 -6.36
C ILE A 352 -31.95 -11.35 -6.99
N ASN A 353 -32.16 -12.43 -7.75
CA ASN A 353 -33.41 -12.64 -8.49
C ASN A 353 -34.64 -12.70 -7.56
N LYS A 354 -34.48 -13.25 -6.35
CA LYS A 354 -35.52 -13.23 -5.31
C LYS A 354 -35.84 -11.83 -4.79
N ALA A 355 -34.82 -11.02 -4.49
CA ALA A 355 -35.02 -9.65 -4.02
C ALA A 355 -35.64 -8.76 -5.12
N VAL A 356 -35.19 -8.91 -6.37
CA VAL A 356 -35.79 -8.24 -7.53
C VAL A 356 -37.27 -8.62 -7.68
N ALA A 357 -37.60 -9.92 -7.65
CA ALA A 357 -39.00 -10.36 -7.74
C ALA A 357 -39.87 -9.83 -6.59
N GLN A 358 -39.34 -9.77 -5.36
CA GLN A 358 -40.05 -9.22 -4.21
C GLN A 358 -40.32 -7.72 -4.38
N ILE A 359 -39.34 -6.93 -4.79
CA ILE A 359 -39.50 -5.49 -5.07
C ILE A 359 -40.51 -5.28 -6.21
N LEU A 360 -40.33 -5.93 -7.36
CA LEU A 360 -41.22 -5.78 -8.51
C LEU A 360 -42.68 -6.17 -8.18
N SER A 361 -42.91 -7.21 -7.36
CA SER A 361 -44.26 -7.58 -6.91
C SER A 361 -44.90 -6.59 -5.92
N SER A 362 -44.09 -5.71 -5.31
CA SER A 362 -44.52 -4.67 -4.36
C SER A 362 -44.62 -3.27 -4.99
N GLY A 363 -44.21 -3.14 -6.26
CA GLY A 363 -43.94 -1.86 -6.91
C GLY A 363 -42.55 -1.30 -6.56
N VAL A 364 -41.91 -0.62 -7.52
CA VAL A 364 -40.66 0.12 -7.28
C VAL A 364 -41.04 1.50 -6.78
N ASN A 365 -40.70 1.79 -5.52
CA ASN A 365 -41.21 2.93 -4.76
C ASN A 365 -40.07 3.83 -4.19
N SER A 366 -38.80 3.46 -4.43
CA SER A 366 -37.61 4.20 -4.01
C SER A 366 -36.56 4.30 -5.13
N GLU A 367 -35.77 5.37 -5.10
CA GLU A 367 -34.60 5.56 -5.97
C GLU A 367 -33.57 4.43 -5.80
N TRP A 368 -33.39 3.93 -4.58
CA TRP A 368 -32.43 2.86 -4.27
C TRP A 368 -32.92 1.50 -4.77
N GLU A 369 -34.23 1.24 -4.70
CA GLU A 369 -34.86 0.11 -5.38
C GLU A 369 -34.65 0.22 -6.89
N ALA A 370 -34.96 1.37 -7.50
CA ALA A 370 -34.79 1.59 -8.94
C ALA A 370 -33.33 1.41 -9.41
N ILE A 371 -32.36 1.93 -8.66
CA ILE A 371 -30.91 1.72 -8.89
C ILE A 371 -30.58 0.23 -8.81
N GLY A 372 -31.07 -0.48 -7.78
CA GLY A 372 -30.85 -1.92 -7.60
C GLY A 372 -31.45 -2.77 -8.73
N ILE A 373 -32.70 -2.48 -9.13
CA ILE A 373 -33.37 -3.15 -10.25
C ILE A 373 -32.59 -2.91 -11.55
N ALA A 374 -32.35 -1.66 -11.93
CA ALA A 374 -31.63 -1.34 -13.17
C ALA A 374 -30.23 -1.98 -13.21
N ARG A 375 -29.50 -1.93 -12.10
CA ARG A 375 -28.13 -2.49 -12.01
C ARG A 375 -28.11 -4.02 -11.89
N SER A 376 -29.25 -4.66 -11.60
CA SER A 376 -29.37 -6.12 -11.66
C SER A 376 -29.32 -6.65 -13.10
N GLY A 377 -29.78 -5.84 -14.07
CA GLY A 377 -30.06 -6.20 -15.47
C GLY A 377 -31.56 -6.24 -15.80
N GLU A 378 -32.43 -6.15 -14.78
CA GLU A 378 -33.89 -6.12 -14.91
C GLU A 378 -34.42 -4.71 -15.16
N LYS A 379 -35.64 -4.63 -15.71
CA LYS A 379 -36.25 -3.36 -16.14
C LYS A 379 -37.00 -2.66 -15.01
N VAL A 380 -36.83 -1.35 -14.90
CA VAL A 380 -37.60 -0.49 -13.99
C VAL A 380 -38.91 -0.08 -14.67
N PRO A 381 -40.09 -0.31 -14.05
CA PRO A 381 -41.37 0.06 -14.64
C PRO A 381 -41.48 1.57 -14.89
N ILE A 382 -42.09 1.98 -16.01
CA ILE A 382 -42.26 3.39 -16.36
C ILE A 382 -43.09 4.18 -15.32
N SER A 383 -43.97 3.52 -14.58
CA SER A 383 -44.73 4.12 -13.48
C SER A 383 -43.83 4.67 -12.37
N TYR A 384 -42.66 4.06 -12.10
CA TYR A 384 -41.70 4.61 -11.15
C TYR A 384 -41.19 6.00 -11.58
N TYR A 385 -41.00 6.22 -12.89
CA TYR A 385 -40.51 7.50 -13.39
C TYR A 385 -41.53 8.63 -13.17
N GLU A 386 -42.80 8.38 -13.46
CA GLU A 386 -43.88 9.37 -13.28
C GLU A 386 -44.30 9.49 -11.81
N ASP A 387 -44.74 8.39 -11.19
CA ASP A 387 -45.35 8.40 -9.85
C ASP A 387 -44.36 8.78 -8.74
N TYR A 388 -43.07 8.41 -8.88
CA TYR A 388 -42.06 8.59 -7.84
C TYR A 388 -40.94 9.56 -8.23
N PHE A 389 -40.25 9.36 -9.35
CA PHE A 389 -39.06 10.16 -9.69
C PHE A 389 -39.44 11.63 -9.99
N LEU A 390 -40.36 11.89 -10.93
CA LEU A 390 -40.82 13.24 -11.23
C LEU A 390 -41.56 13.88 -10.04
N THR A 391 -42.39 13.11 -9.33
CA THR A 391 -43.00 13.54 -8.06
C THR A 391 -41.96 13.99 -7.02
N ASN A 392 -40.79 13.33 -6.95
CA ASN A 392 -39.71 13.73 -6.05
C ASN A 392 -38.93 14.94 -6.58
N ILE A 393 -38.73 15.09 -7.89
CA ILE A 393 -38.19 16.33 -8.49
C ILE A 393 -39.07 17.53 -8.12
N GLU A 394 -40.39 17.42 -8.29
CA GLU A 394 -41.32 18.49 -7.92
C GLU A 394 -41.29 18.76 -6.41
N ASN A 395 -41.57 17.76 -5.57
CA ASN A 395 -41.74 17.96 -4.13
C ASN A 395 -40.44 18.28 -3.38
N GLN A 396 -39.31 17.68 -3.78
CA GLN A 396 -38.03 17.77 -3.06
C GLN A 396 -37.07 18.81 -3.66
N ILE A 397 -37.21 19.15 -4.94
CA ILE A 397 -36.30 20.07 -5.65
C ILE A 397 -36.98 21.37 -6.10
N LYS A 398 -38.20 21.33 -6.68
CA LYS A 398 -38.91 22.54 -7.13
C LYS A 398 -39.62 23.27 -5.98
N SER A 399 -40.55 22.59 -5.32
CA SER A 399 -41.41 23.13 -4.27
C SER A 399 -40.81 23.13 -2.85
N ALA A 400 -39.62 22.54 -2.65
CA ALA A 400 -39.00 22.43 -1.33
C ALA A 400 -38.43 23.76 -0.82
N SER A 401 -39.01 24.27 0.28
CA SER A 401 -38.54 25.48 0.99
C SER A 401 -37.14 25.34 1.63
N ARG A 402 -36.67 24.10 1.82
CA ARG A 402 -35.28 23.76 2.18
C ARG A 402 -34.89 22.47 1.48
N LYS A 403 -34.25 22.60 0.31
CA LYS A 403 -33.68 21.49 -0.46
C LYS A 403 -32.60 20.79 0.39
N LYS A 404 -32.66 19.46 0.50
CA LYS A 404 -31.56 18.65 1.06
C LYS A 404 -30.60 18.32 -0.06
N ILE A 405 -29.29 18.43 0.18
CA ILE A 405 -28.29 18.08 -0.85
C ILE A 405 -28.37 16.59 -1.19
N THR A 406 -28.60 15.74 -0.18
CA THR A 406 -28.76 14.28 -0.33
C THR A 406 -29.95 13.87 -1.18
N ASP A 407 -31.00 14.69 -1.26
CA ASP A 407 -32.15 14.40 -2.11
C ASP A 407 -31.77 14.61 -3.59
N ILE A 408 -30.99 15.67 -3.89
CA ILE A 408 -30.45 15.97 -5.23
C ILE A 408 -29.41 14.92 -5.66
N GLU A 409 -28.49 14.57 -4.75
CA GLU A 409 -27.44 13.56 -4.99
C GLU A 409 -28.06 12.19 -5.31
N ARG A 410 -29.02 11.74 -4.49
CA ARG A 410 -29.79 10.50 -4.72
C ARG A 410 -30.51 10.49 -6.07
N LEU A 411 -31.20 11.58 -6.42
CA LEU A 411 -31.89 11.70 -7.71
C LEU A 411 -30.91 11.73 -8.89
N THR A 412 -29.70 12.26 -8.72
CA THR A 412 -28.63 12.26 -9.74
C THR A 412 -28.06 10.85 -9.97
N ILE A 413 -27.85 10.08 -8.89
CA ILE A 413 -27.43 8.66 -8.99
C ILE A 413 -28.52 7.83 -9.67
N ALA A 414 -29.79 8.03 -9.28
CA ALA A 414 -30.93 7.36 -9.93
C ALA A 414 -31.05 7.74 -11.41
N SER A 415 -30.82 9.01 -11.76
CA SER A 415 -30.79 9.47 -13.15
C SER A 415 -29.72 8.73 -13.95
N SER A 416 -28.52 8.61 -13.38
CA SER A 416 -27.40 7.87 -13.98
C SER A 416 -27.74 6.39 -14.21
N ALA A 417 -28.38 5.74 -13.23
CA ALA A 417 -28.77 4.33 -13.32
C ALA A 417 -29.87 4.06 -14.37
N LEU A 418 -30.73 5.04 -14.61
CA LEU A 418 -31.89 4.93 -15.51
C LEU A 418 -31.65 5.53 -16.89
N GLY A 419 -30.48 6.13 -17.16
CA GLY A 419 -30.19 6.84 -18.40
C GLY A 419 -30.97 8.16 -18.57
N ILE A 420 -31.41 8.77 -17.47
CA ILE A 420 -32.02 10.11 -17.46
C ILE A 420 -30.89 11.14 -17.45
N GLU A 421 -31.05 12.23 -18.22
CA GLU A 421 -30.04 13.29 -18.29
C GLU A 421 -30.12 14.20 -17.06
N ALA A 422 -29.25 13.96 -16.07
CA ALA A 422 -29.26 14.70 -14.81
C ALA A 422 -28.92 16.20 -14.94
N THR A 423 -28.38 16.63 -16.09
CA THR A 423 -28.15 18.06 -16.37
C THR A 423 -29.39 18.80 -16.85
N ASP A 424 -30.46 18.11 -17.24
CA ASP A 424 -31.77 18.71 -17.53
C ASP A 424 -32.93 17.74 -17.25
N VAL A 425 -33.43 17.79 -16.01
CA VAL A 425 -34.62 17.05 -15.57
C VAL A 425 -35.77 18.02 -15.36
N ASP A 426 -36.70 18.10 -16.31
CA ASP A 426 -37.85 19.02 -16.27
C ASP A 426 -37.43 20.49 -16.01
N GLY A 427 -36.40 20.94 -16.76
CA GLY A 427 -35.82 22.27 -16.69
C GLY A 427 -34.81 22.47 -15.54
N ILE A 428 -34.31 21.39 -14.94
CA ILE A 428 -33.42 21.45 -13.77
C ILE A 428 -32.11 20.71 -14.00
N ASN A 429 -31.01 21.43 -13.86
CA ASN A 429 -29.69 20.84 -13.71
C ASN A 429 -29.49 20.38 -12.25
N LEU A 430 -29.49 19.06 -12.03
CA LEU A 430 -29.24 18.47 -10.70
C LEU A 430 -27.74 18.51 -10.37
N VAL A 431 -26.89 18.24 -11.36
CA VAL A 431 -25.41 18.26 -11.26
C VAL A 431 -24.92 19.64 -10.80
N GLU A 432 -25.45 20.72 -11.39
CA GLU A 432 -25.16 22.10 -10.98
C GLU A 432 -25.53 22.36 -9.52
N GLN A 433 -26.69 21.89 -9.06
CA GLN A 433 -27.10 22.09 -7.67
C GLN A 433 -26.20 21.36 -6.67
N ILE A 434 -25.56 20.25 -7.06
CA ILE A 434 -24.53 19.57 -6.25
C ILE A 434 -23.26 20.44 -6.16
N TYR A 435 -22.64 20.80 -7.29
CA TYR A 435 -21.35 21.50 -7.25
C TYR A 435 -21.44 22.97 -6.82
N SER A 436 -22.60 23.61 -7.00
CA SER A 436 -22.87 24.97 -6.53
C SER A 436 -23.25 25.03 -5.05
N SER A 437 -23.94 24.00 -4.54
CA SER A 437 -24.44 23.86 -3.16
C SER A 437 -25.04 25.16 -2.60
N ALA A 438 -26.33 25.38 -2.86
CA ALA A 438 -27.05 26.54 -2.36
C ALA A 438 -27.04 26.58 -0.81
N ASP A 439 -26.86 27.77 -0.22
CA ASP A 439 -26.96 27.92 1.23
C ASP A 439 -28.41 27.74 1.70
N TRP A 440 -28.61 27.02 2.80
CA TRP A 440 -29.89 26.96 3.49
C TRP A 440 -30.30 28.33 4.05
N PRO A 441 -31.60 28.56 4.35
CA PRO A 441 -32.07 29.81 4.97
C PRO A 441 -31.37 30.22 6.28
N SER A 442 -30.64 29.30 6.93
CA SER A 442 -29.79 29.56 8.09
C SER A 442 -28.40 30.14 7.76
N GLY A 443 -28.06 30.32 6.47
CA GLY A 443 -26.72 30.69 6.00
C GLY A 443 -25.69 29.56 6.07
N ALA A 444 -26.14 28.30 6.09
CA ALA A 444 -25.26 27.13 6.13
C ALA A 444 -25.18 26.47 4.74
N ASP A 445 -23.97 26.12 4.31
CA ASP A 445 -23.70 25.39 3.07
C ASP A 445 -24.43 24.03 3.07
N SER A 446 -25.36 23.81 2.13
CA SER A 446 -26.22 22.61 2.14
C SER A 446 -25.42 21.32 2.06
N MET A 447 -24.31 21.31 1.31
CA MET A 447 -23.33 20.22 1.23
C MET A 447 -22.96 19.67 2.61
N THR A 448 -22.57 20.55 3.54
CA THR A 448 -22.05 20.12 4.86
C THR A 448 -23.10 20.17 5.98
N ALA A 449 -24.27 20.75 5.72
CA ALA A 449 -25.33 20.92 6.72
C ALA A 449 -25.97 19.59 7.17
N GLN A 450 -25.81 18.51 6.40
CA GLN A 450 -26.26 17.16 6.73
C GLN A 450 -25.13 16.26 7.26
N GLY A 451 -23.99 16.84 7.64
CA GLY A 451 -22.82 16.10 8.10
C GLY A 451 -21.98 15.62 6.92
N ILE A 452 -21.28 14.50 7.08
CA ILE A 452 -20.44 13.94 6.02
C ILE A 452 -21.23 13.26 4.88
N ASN A 453 -22.54 13.01 5.06
CA ASN A 453 -23.38 12.40 4.03
C ASN A 453 -23.38 13.17 2.71
N GLY A 454 -23.48 14.50 2.74
CA GLY A 454 -23.45 15.32 1.53
C GLY A 454 -22.15 15.12 0.74
N PRO A 455 -20.96 15.39 1.30
CA PRO A 455 -19.70 15.19 0.57
C PRO A 455 -19.49 13.79 0.00
N ILE A 456 -19.95 12.76 0.72
CA ILE A 456 -19.91 11.36 0.28
C ILE A 456 -20.82 11.14 -0.93
N PHE A 457 -22.11 11.46 -0.82
CA PHE A 457 -23.07 11.21 -1.89
C PHE A 457 -22.92 12.17 -3.05
N ALA A 458 -22.44 13.40 -2.85
CA ALA A 458 -21.99 14.31 -3.90
C ALA A 458 -20.88 13.71 -4.74
N LEU A 459 -19.85 13.12 -4.12
CA LEU A 459 -18.76 12.50 -4.87
C LEU A 459 -19.26 11.29 -5.67
N ILE A 460 -20.06 10.41 -5.05
CA ILE A 460 -20.70 9.27 -5.73
C ILE A 460 -21.58 9.73 -6.90
N ALA A 461 -22.41 10.77 -6.71
CA ALA A 461 -23.34 11.29 -7.72
C ALA A 461 -22.64 12.01 -8.89
N LEU A 462 -21.50 12.66 -8.64
CA LEU A 462 -20.71 13.24 -9.71
C LEU A 462 -19.96 12.15 -10.48
N ASP A 463 -19.41 11.15 -9.80
CA ASP A 463 -18.66 10.06 -10.43
C ASP A 463 -19.56 9.02 -11.12
N SER A 464 -20.86 8.96 -10.80
CA SER A 464 -21.75 7.91 -11.30
C SER A 464 -21.93 7.92 -12.82
N HIS A 465 -21.64 9.05 -13.46
CA HIS A 465 -21.62 9.21 -14.91
C HIS A 465 -20.41 10.04 -15.40
N ASP A 466 -19.39 10.24 -14.56
CA ASP A 466 -18.29 11.19 -14.79
C ASP A 466 -18.76 12.59 -15.23
N TYR A 467 -19.77 13.14 -14.54
CA TYR A 467 -20.36 14.43 -14.91
C TYR A 467 -19.35 15.58 -14.92
N GLU A 468 -19.49 16.51 -15.87
CA GLU A 468 -18.63 17.69 -15.92
C GLU A 468 -18.86 18.63 -14.73
N VAL A 469 -17.77 19.08 -14.11
CA VAL A 469 -17.79 20.03 -12.99
C VAL A 469 -16.84 21.19 -13.30
N PRO A 470 -17.30 22.45 -13.31
CA PRO A 470 -16.45 23.60 -13.54
C PRO A 470 -15.28 23.67 -12.55
N GLY A 471 -14.08 24.00 -13.03
CA GLY A 471 -12.88 24.04 -12.19
C GLY A 471 -12.90 25.10 -11.08
N ASP A 472 -13.76 26.12 -11.22
CA ASP A 472 -14.02 27.18 -10.24
C ASP A 472 -15.28 26.92 -9.39
N ALA A 473 -15.98 25.80 -9.57
CA ALA A 473 -17.16 25.43 -8.80
C ALA A 473 -16.89 25.44 -7.28
N ARG A 474 -17.93 25.74 -6.48
CA ARG A 474 -17.84 25.78 -5.01
C ARG A 474 -17.29 24.45 -4.47
N TRP A 475 -17.85 23.34 -4.94
CA TRP A 475 -17.44 21.97 -4.64
C TRP A 475 -16.98 21.24 -5.91
N THR A 476 -15.67 21.01 -6.03
CA THR A 476 -15.07 20.14 -7.05
C THR A 476 -14.81 18.75 -6.46
N ARG A 477 -14.60 17.72 -7.30
CA ARG A 477 -14.21 16.36 -6.86
C ARG A 477 -13.03 16.39 -5.88
N GLU A 478 -11.98 17.16 -6.19
CA GLU A 478 -10.82 17.35 -5.31
C GLU A 478 -11.20 17.90 -3.93
N LYS A 479 -12.05 18.94 -3.87
CA LYS A 479 -12.53 19.51 -2.59
C LYS A 479 -13.39 18.54 -1.79
N LEU A 480 -14.19 17.71 -2.46
CA LEU A 480 -15.01 16.67 -1.82
C LEU A 480 -14.11 15.58 -1.21
N VAL A 481 -13.15 15.06 -1.98
CA VAL A 481 -12.13 14.10 -1.50
C VAL A 481 -11.36 14.67 -0.31
N ASP A 482 -10.77 15.87 -0.43
CA ASP A 482 -10.00 16.48 0.68
C ASP A 482 -10.88 16.73 1.93
N TYR A 483 -12.17 17.05 1.75
CA TYR A 483 -13.10 17.21 2.89
C TYR A 483 -13.40 15.86 3.56
N ILE A 484 -13.70 14.80 2.79
CA ILE A 484 -13.92 13.45 3.34
C ILE A 484 -12.69 12.99 4.12
N LEU A 485 -11.49 13.12 3.54
CA LEU A 485 -10.23 12.77 4.20
C LEU A 485 -10.00 13.58 5.49
N GLN A 486 -10.33 14.88 5.50
CA GLN A 486 -10.22 15.72 6.71
C GLN A 486 -11.15 15.26 7.85
N LYS A 487 -12.26 14.55 7.54
CA LYS A 487 -13.22 14.06 8.53
C LYS A 487 -12.92 12.65 9.05
N GLN A 488 -11.85 12.00 8.60
CA GLN A 488 -11.48 10.69 9.15
C GLN A 488 -11.04 10.84 10.61
N ASN A 489 -11.54 9.95 11.47
CA ASN A 489 -11.12 9.86 12.86
C ASN A 489 -9.71 9.24 12.97
N PRO A 490 -8.97 9.48 14.08
CA PRO A 490 -7.64 8.89 14.28
C PRO A 490 -7.59 7.36 14.32
N ASP A 491 -8.74 6.69 14.49
CA ASP A 491 -8.88 5.24 14.43
C ASP A 491 -9.23 4.71 13.03
N GLY A 492 -9.32 5.57 12.01
CA GLY A 492 -9.67 5.21 10.64
C GLY A 492 -11.16 5.28 10.30
N SER A 493 -12.04 5.44 11.30
CA SER A 493 -13.49 5.51 11.10
C SER A 493 -13.99 6.88 10.60
N TRP A 494 -15.24 6.93 10.17
CA TRP A 494 -15.97 8.19 9.95
C TRP A 494 -17.22 8.30 10.84
N SER A 495 -17.70 9.53 10.97
CA SER A 495 -18.80 9.95 11.85
C SER A 495 -19.74 10.90 11.11
N LEU A 496 -21.06 10.84 11.39
CA LEU A 496 -22.02 11.77 10.78
C LEU A 496 -21.69 13.23 11.18
N PHE A 497 -21.45 13.38 12.48
CA PHE A 497 -20.96 14.60 13.14
C PHE A 497 -20.03 14.19 14.30
N GLY A 498 -19.10 15.07 14.67
CA GLY A 498 -18.15 14.79 15.75
C GLY A 498 -17.18 13.66 15.40
N THR A 499 -16.89 12.79 16.37
CA THR A 499 -15.89 11.72 16.25
C THR A 499 -16.39 10.38 16.83
N SER A 500 -17.70 10.15 16.86
CA SER A 500 -18.27 8.85 17.26
C SER A 500 -18.27 7.92 16.05
N PRO A 501 -17.53 6.80 16.06
CA PRO A 501 -17.43 5.92 14.90
C PRO A 501 -18.82 5.42 14.45
N SER A 502 -19.03 5.37 13.14
CA SER A 502 -20.19 4.72 12.50
C SER A 502 -19.66 3.76 11.44
N TYR A 503 -20.13 2.50 11.49
CA TYR A 503 -19.75 1.48 10.53
C TYR A 503 -20.27 1.84 9.14
N ASP A 504 -21.55 2.17 9.02
CA ASP A 504 -22.20 2.53 7.75
C ASP A 504 -21.50 3.70 7.06
N LEU A 505 -21.18 4.77 7.79
CA LEU A 505 -20.50 5.94 7.23
C LEU A 505 -19.02 5.70 6.90
N THR A 506 -18.37 4.80 7.63
CA THR A 506 -17.01 4.37 7.27
C THR A 506 -17.04 3.62 5.94
N ALA A 507 -18.01 2.73 5.74
CA ALA A 507 -18.21 2.04 4.46
C ALA A 507 -18.61 3.02 3.33
N MET A 508 -19.58 3.92 3.56
CA MET A 508 -20.02 4.89 2.55
C MET A 508 -18.89 5.85 2.14
N ALA A 509 -18.03 6.27 3.07
CA ALA A 509 -16.82 7.06 2.74
C ALA A 509 -15.86 6.26 1.84
N LEU A 510 -15.68 4.96 2.10
CA LEU A 510 -14.88 4.09 1.24
C LEU A 510 -15.49 3.89 -0.15
N ILE A 511 -16.83 3.78 -0.27
CA ILE A 511 -17.52 3.74 -1.57
C ILE A 511 -17.21 5.01 -2.38
N ALA A 512 -17.31 6.18 -1.75
CA ALA A 512 -17.04 7.47 -2.41
C ALA A 512 -15.55 7.67 -2.77
N LEU A 513 -14.62 7.14 -1.97
CA LEU A 513 -13.18 7.23 -2.23
C LEU A 513 -12.67 6.17 -3.22
N ALA A 514 -13.44 5.11 -3.48
CA ALA A 514 -13.00 3.98 -4.31
C ALA A 514 -12.66 4.30 -5.78
N PRO A 515 -13.22 5.33 -6.44
CA PRO A 515 -12.73 5.81 -7.73
C PRO A 515 -11.39 6.58 -7.65
N HIS A 516 -11.03 7.13 -6.50
CA HIS A 516 -9.94 8.11 -6.31
C HIS A 516 -8.67 7.51 -5.67
N GLN A 517 -8.45 6.21 -5.82
CA GLN A 517 -7.41 5.44 -5.13
C GLN A 517 -5.96 5.78 -5.53
N GLU A 518 -5.73 6.61 -6.55
CA GLU A 518 -4.38 6.92 -7.04
C GLU A 518 -3.56 7.83 -6.08
N GLY A 519 -4.23 8.57 -5.19
CA GLY A 519 -3.56 9.47 -4.25
C GLY A 519 -3.07 8.78 -2.97
N GLU A 520 -1.79 8.97 -2.59
CA GLU A 520 -1.20 8.40 -1.36
C GLU A 520 -2.04 8.66 -0.09
N LYS A 521 -2.65 9.85 0.04
CA LYS A 521 -3.55 10.18 1.17
C LYS A 521 -4.81 9.32 1.20
N VAL A 522 -5.38 9.02 0.02
CA VAL A 522 -6.60 8.22 -0.12
C VAL A 522 -6.29 6.76 0.22
N GLN A 523 -5.16 6.23 -0.26
CA GLN A 523 -4.68 4.89 0.09
C GLN A 523 -4.47 4.74 1.60
N ALA A 524 -3.78 5.70 2.24
CA ALA A 524 -3.57 5.68 3.69
C ALA A 524 -4.88 5.73 4.49
N ALA A 525 -5.87 6.51 4.03
CA ALA A 525 -7.19 6.56 4.65
C ALA A 525 -7.96 5.23 4.49
N ILE A 526 -7.89 4.61 3.31
CA ILE A 526 -8.48 3.29 3.03
C ILE A 526 -7.86 2.20 3.91
N GLU A 527 -6.53 2.19 4.07
CA GLU A 527 -5.81 1.20 4.89
C GLU A 527 -6.20 1.29 6.38
N LEU A 528 -6.26 2.51 6.93
CA LEU A 528 -6.70 2.74 8.31
C LEU A 528 -8.16 2.30 8.52
N ALA A 529 -9.05 2.64 7.60
CA ALA A 529 -10.46 2.26 7.67
C ALA A 529 -10.65 0.73 7.51
N GLY A 530 -9.92 0.09 6.60
CA GLY A 530 -9.94 -1.36 6.43
C GLY A 530 -9.44 -2.10 7.67
N THR A 531 -8.42 -1.57 8.33
CA THR A 531 -7.93 -2.08 9.63
C THR A 531 -9.00 -1.98 10.70
N PHE A 532 -9.61 -0.79 10.87
CA PHE A 532 -10.72 -0.57 11.81
C PHE A 532 -11.88 -1.52 11.56
N LEU A 533 -12.35 -1.65 10.31
CA LEU A 533 -13.47 -2.51 9.97
C LEU A 533 -13.13 -4.00 10.16
N SER A 534 -11.90 -4.43 9.86
CA SER A 534 -11.45 -5.79 10.15
C SER A 534 -11.42 -6.10 11.65
N GLU A 535 -10.99 -5.15 12.49
CA GLU A 535 -10.96 -5.32 13.95
C GLU A 535 -12.35 -5.32 14.60
N LYS A 536 -13.32 -4.58 14.03
CA LYS A 536 -14.66 -4.41 14.61
C LYS A 536 -15.69 -5.45 14.16
N GLN A 537 -15.39 -6.25 13.14
CA GLN A 537 -16.27 -7.31 12.68
C GLN A 537 -16.44 -8.40 13.76
N GLY A 538 -17.69 -8.76 14.05
CA GLY A 538 -18.06 -9.76 15.05
C GLY A 538 -18.04 -11.20 14.52
N GLU A 539 -18.24 -12.17 15.42
CA GLU A 539 -18.21 -13.61 15.13
C GLU A 539 -19.26 -14.09 14.12
N SER A 540 -20.32 -13.30 13.90
CA SER A 540 -21.36 -13.56 12.89
C SER A 540 -20.95 -13.15 11.48
N GLY A 541 -19.78 -12.52 11.30
CA GLY A 541 -19.35 -11.91 10.05
C GLY A 541 -19.90 -10.50 9.80
N GLY A 542 -20.79 -9.98 10.66
CA GLY A 542 -21.33 -8.62 10.58
C GLY A 542 -20.84 -7.69 11.71
N TYR A 543 -21.46 -6.52 11.83
CA TYR A 543 -21.10 -5.47 12.80
C TYR A 543 -22.24 -5.24 13.79
N ASP A 544 -21.96 -5.34 15.09
CA ASP A 544 -22.96 -5.10 16.14
C ASP A 544 -23.04 -3.60 16.45
N ASP A 545 -24.14 -2.97 16.04
CA ASP A 545 -24.40 -1.55 16.33
C ASP A 545 -25.67 -1.40 17.20
N PRO A 546 -25.53 -0.93 18.45
CA PRO A 546 -26.68 -0.64 19.32
C PRO A 546 -27.67 0.37 18.74
N TRP A 547 -27.26 1.27 17.83
CA TRP A 547 -28.14 2.20 17.14
C TRP A 547 -29.09 1.48 16.19
N ASN A 548 -28.61 0.41 15.54
CA ASN A 548 -29.38 -0.48 14.67
C ASN A 548 -30.03 -1.64 15.46
N GLY A 549 -29.92 -1.66 16.79
CA GLY A 549 -30.52 -2.71 17.64
C GLY A 549 -29.88 -4.09 17.51
N GLY A 550 -28.66 -4.17 16.95
CA GLY A 550 -27.87 -5.38 16.78
C GLY A 550 -27.05 -5.39 15.48
N VAL A 551 -26.68 -6.60 15.03
CA VAL A 551 -26.10 -6.84 13.71
C VAL A 551 -27.20 -6.77 12.64
N SER A 552 -27.10 -5.77 11.74
CA SER A 552 -28.11 -5.47 10.71
C SER A 552 -27.68 -5.85 9.29
N SER A 553 -28.68 -6.09 8.42
CA SER A 553 -28.48 -6.36 7.00
C SER A 553 -27.88 -5.15 6.28
N GLU A 554 -28.34 -3.94 6.63
CA GLU A 554 -27.95 -2.66 6.05
C GLU A 554 -26.46 -2.40 6.25
N THR A 555 -25.96 -2.51 7.49
CA THR A 555 -24.53 -2.27 7.77
C THR A 555 -23.64 -3.29 7.05
N THR A 556 -24.01 -4.58 7.05
CA THR A 556 -23.27 -5.59 6.28
C THR A 556 -23.33 -5.32 4.78
N SER A 557 -24.46 -4.81 4.26
CA SER A 557 -24.61 -4.43 2.86
C SER A 557 -23.64 -3.32 2.45
N GLN A 558 -23.55 -2.23 3.23
CA GLN A 558 -22.61 -1.14 2.95
C GLN A 558 -21.16 -1.62 2.90
N MET A 559 -20.77 -2.53 3.79
CA MET A 559 -19.41 -3.11 3.82
C MET A 559 -19.09 -3.90 2.55
N ILE A 560 -20.05 -4.68 2.05
CA ILE A 560 -19.90 -5.44 0.81
C ILE A 560 -19.76 -4.48 -0.38
N ILE A 561 -20.57 -3.43 -0.45
CA ILE A 561 -20.48 -2.43 -1.53
C ILE A 561 -19.12 -1.69 -1.45
N ALA A 562 -18.66 -1.31 -0.26
CA ALA A 562 -17.37 -0.65 -0.05
C ALA A 562 -16.19 -1.51 -0.51
N LEU A 563 -16.07 -2.74 0.01
CA LEU A 563 -14.96 -3.63 -0.34
C LEU A 563 -14.99 -4.01 -1.83
N SER A 564 -16.16 -4.35 -2.37
CA SER A 564 -16.31 -4.64 -3.81
C SER A 564 -15.90 -3.45 -4.68
N SER A 565 -16.25 -2.21 -4.28
CA SER A 565 -15.88 -0.99 -5.01
C SER A 565 -14.37 -0.68 -4.96
N LEU A 566 -13.71 -1.09 -3.87
CA LEU A 566 -12.25 -1.01 -3.71
C LEU A 566 -11.49 -2.13 -4.45
N GLY A 567 -12.18 -3.14 -4.99
CA GLY A 567 -11.54 -4.33 -5.55
C GLY A 567 -11.04 -5.32 -4.48
N MET A 568 -11.60 -5.28 -3.27
CA MET A 568 -11.29 -6.17 -2.15
C MET A 568 -12.40 -7.21 -1.96
N ASP A 569 -12.01 -8.47 -1.78
CA ASP A 569 -12.95 -9.57 -1.58
C ASP A 569 -13.64 -9.50 -0.19
N PRO A 570 -14.99 -9.35 -0.12
CA PRO A 570 -15.74 -9.38 1.14
C PRO A 570 -15.71 -10.72 1.88
N THR A 571 -15.16 -11.78 1.26
CA THR A 571 -14.94 -13.11 1.84
C THR A 571 -13.48 -13.38 2.25
N SER A 572 -12.59 -12.39 2.08
CA SER A 572 -11.17 -12.50 2.45
C SER A 572 -10.93 -12.76 3.94
N GLU A 573 -9.71 -13.20 4.29
CA GLU A 573 -9.34 -13.54 5.68
C GLU A 573 -9.48 -12.35 6.65
N GLY A 574 -9.24 -11.11 6.18
CA GLY A 574 -9.46 -9.91 7.00
C GLY A 574 -10.93 -9.76 7.43
N PHE A 575 -11.85 -10.10 6.53
CA PHE A 575 -13.30 -9.96 6.71
C PHE A 575 -14.02 -11.30 6.96
N THR A 576 -13.32 -12.27 7.57
CA THR A 576 -13.87 -13.56 7.99
C THR A 576 -13.55 -13.85 9.46
N LYS A 577 -14.57 -14.01 10.31
CA LYS A 577 -14.43 -14.42 11.72
C LYS A 577 -15.22 -15.70 11.99
N LYS A 578 -14.59 -16.71 12.62
CA LYS A 578 -15.23 -18.00 12.98
C LYS A 578 -16.02 -18.64 11.82
N ALA A 579 -15.40 -18.70 10.64
CA ALA A 579 -15.98 -19.19 9.38
C ALA A 579 -17.16 -18.38 8.78
N ASN A 580 -17.55 -17.25 9.39
CA ASN A 580 -18.51 -16.32 8.83
C ASN A 580 -17.81 -15.08 8.25
N ASN A 581 -18.12 -14.76 7.00
CA ASN A 581 -17.74 -13.54 6.30
C ASN A 581 -18.98 -12.67 6.00
N LEU A 582 -18.77 -11.50 5.39
CA LEU A 582 -19.83 -10.53 5.10
C LEU A 582 -20.94 -11.12 4.21
N ILE A 583 -20.58 -11.90 3.19
CA ILE A 583 -21.55 -12.55 2.29
C ILE A 583 -22.38 -13.57 3.05
N THR A 584 -21.75 -14.43 3.85
CA THR A 584 -22.48 -15.41 4.66
C THR A 584 -23.38 -14.76 5.69
N ASN A 585 -22.95 -13.63 6.26
CA ASN A 585 -23.75 -12.85 7.19
C ASN A 585 -25.00 -12.30 6.49
N LEU A 586 -24.84 -11.59 5.37
CA LEU A 586 -25.95 -11.01 4.60
C LEU A 586 -26.99 -12.06 4.19
N MET A 587 -26.54 -13.24 3.75
CA MET A 587 -27.43 -14.33 3.34
C MET A 587 -28.31 -14.88 4.48
N THR A 588 -27.98 -14.65 5.77
CA THR A 588 -28.87 -15.01 6.90
C THR A 588 -30.08 -14.09 7.07
N PHE A 589 -30.07 -12.91 6.44
CA PHE A 589 -31.16 -11.94 6.51
C PHE A 589 -32.22 -12.14 5.43
N GLN A 590 -31.94 -12.89 4.35
CA GLN A 590 -32.93 -13.17 3.32
C GLN A 590 -34.13 -13.93 3.92
N HIS A 591 -35.33 -13.42 3.67
CA HIS A 591 -36.61 -13.94 4.10
C HIS A 591 -37.22 -14.88 3.04
N GLU A 592 -38.25 -15.64 3.40
CA GLU A 592 -38.87 -16.64 2.51
C GLU A 592 -39.57 -16.03 1.28
N ASP A 593 -40.02 -14.77 1.38
CA ASP A 593 -40.57 -13.99 0.27
C ASP A 593 -39.50 -13.42 -0.69
N GLY A 594 -38.22 -13.56 -0.36
CA GLY A 594 -37.09 -13.09 -1.15
C GLY A 594 -36.50 -11.73 -0.73
N GLY A 595 -37.23 -10.96 0.06
CA GLY A 595 -36.73 -9.71 0.65
C GLY A 595 -35.72 -9.96 1.77
N PHE A 596 -35.13 -8.90 2.33
CA PHE A 596 -34.18 -8.99 3.43
C PHE A 596 -34.74 -8.36 4.71
N LYS A 597 -34.48 -9.00 5.85
CA LYS A 597 -34.84 -8.51 7.18
C LYS A 597 -33.83 -7.46 7.66
N HIS A 598 -34.27 -6.55 8.52
CA HIS A 598 -33.36 -5.64 9.21
C HIS A 598 -32.43 -6.41 10.17
N LEU A 599 -33.00 -7.20 11.09
CA LEU A 599 -32.28 -8.09 12.00
C LEU A 599 -32.63 -9.56 11.72
N VAL A 600 -31.68 -10.48 11.91
CA VAL A 600 -31.89 -11.93 11.67
C VAL A 600 -33.11 -12.49 12.42
N LYS A 601 -33.40 -11.93 13.60
CA LYS A 601 -34.50 -12.31 14.51
C LYS A 601 -35.90 -11.84 14.06
N ASP A 602 -35.98 -10.95 13.07
CA ASP A 602 -37.26 -10.39 12.61
C ASP A 602 -38.02 -11.41 11.76
N THR A 603 -39.34 -11.21 11.61
CA THR A 603 -40.24 -12.20 10.98
C THR A 603 -40.85 -11.72 9.66
N TYR A 604 -40.31 -10.65 9.07
CA TYR A 604 -40.77 -10.05 7.81
C TYR A 604 -39.63 -9.25 7.16
N ALA A 605 -39.63 -9.14 5.83
CA ALA A 605 -38.68 -8.32 5.11
C ALA A 605 -38.89 -6.81 5.37
N ASN A 606 -37.82 -6.03 5.31
CA ASN A 606 -37.79 -4.58 5.44
C ASN A 606 -37.34 -3.97 4.09
N GLY A 607 -38.01 -2.92 3.62
CA GLY A 607 -37.70 -2.30 2.33
C GLY A 607 -36.26 -1.77 2.25
N MET A 608 -35.80 -1.03 3.26
CA MET A 608 -34.43 -0.49 3.31
C MET A 608 -33.36 -1.60 3.40
N ALA A 609 -33.62 -2.64 4.19
CA ALA A 609 -32.75 -3.81 4.22
C ALA A 609 -32.70 -4.52 2.85
N THR A 610 -33.83 -4.58 2.13
CA THR A 610 -33.95 -5.26 0.84
C THR A 610 -33.28 -4.47 -0.29
N GLU A 611 -33.52 -3.16 -0.39
CA GLU A 611 -32.91 -2.31 -1.43
C GLU A 611 -31.38 -2.26 -1.26
N GLN A 612 -30.87 -2.24 -0.01
CA GLN A 612 -29.42 -2.25 0.25
C GLN A 612 -28.79 -3.64 0.08
N ALA A 613 -29.47 -4.71 0.49
CA ALA A 613 -28.96 -6.07 0.28
C ALA A 613 -28.90 -6.44 -1.20
N LEU A 614 -29.91 -6.03 -2.00
CA LEU A 614 -29.89 -6.17 -3.46
C LEU A 614 -28.67 -5.46 -4.06
N GLN A 615 -28.45 -4.19 -3.69
CA GLN A 615 -27.30 -3.40 -4.13
C GLN A 615 -25.96 -4.03 -3.70
N ALA A 616 -25.86 -4.58 -2.50
CA ALA A 616 -24.66 -5.27 -2.02
C ALA A 616 -24.36 -6.57 -2.80
N LEU A 617 -25.37 -7.41 -3.03
CA LEU A 617 -25.21 -8.63 -3.82
C LEU A 617 -24.84 -8.30 -5.27
N ILE A 618 -25.40 -7.25 -5.86
CA ILE A 618 -25.01 -6.76 -7.19
C ILE A 618 -23.58 -6.23 -7.19
N ALA A 619 -23.16 -5.45 -6.19
CA ALA A 619 -21.78 -4.98 -6.07
C ALA A 619 -20.79 -6.15 -6.01
N TYR A 620 -21.11 -7.19 -5.25
CA TYR A 620 -20.30 -8.41 -5.18
C TYR A 620 -20.35 -9.22 -6.50
N LYS A 621 -21.50 -9.30 -7.18
CA LYS A 621 -21.63 -9.91 -8.53
C LYS A 621 -20.71 -9.21 -9.53
N LEU A 622 -20.68 -7.87 -9.53
CA LEU A 622 -19.82 -7.07 -10.41
C LEU A 622 -18.34 -7.29 -10.09
N PHE A 623 -17.97 -7.31 -8.80
CA PHE A 623 -16.60 -7.62 -8.36
C PHE A 623 -16.15 -9.03 -8.81
N LEU A 624 -16.99 -10.06 -8.63
CA LEU A 624 -16.69 -11.44 -9.07
C LEU A 624 -16.54 -11.58 -10.60
N LYS A 625 -17.08 -10.64 -11.38
CA LYS A 625 -17.01 -10.62 -12.85
C LYS A 625 -16.03 -9.60 -13.43
N ASP A 626 -15.38 -8.80 -12.59
CA ASP A 626 -14.57 -7.63 -12.99
C ASP A 626 -15.34 -6.60 -13.85
N GLU A 627 -16.63 -6.43 -13.55
CA GLU A 627 -17.57 -5.56 -14.30
C GLU A 627 -17.68 -4.12 -13.73
N GLY A 628 -16.77 -3.74 -12.84
CA GLY A 628 -16.67 -2.40 -12.25
C GLY A 628 -17.48 -2.21 -10.96
N ARG A 629 -17.86 -0.96 -10.68
CA ARG A 629 -18.48 -0.55 -9.39
C ARG A 629 -19.99 -0.45 -9.49
N LEU A 630 -20.69 -0.61 -8.36
CA LEU A 630 -22.15 -0.54 -8.28
C LEU A 630 -22.70 0.78 -8.88
N TYR A 631 -22.25 1.91 -8.34
CA TYR A 631 -22.73 3.25 -8.69
C TYR A 631 -22.03 3.88 -9.90
N GLN A 632 -21.23 3.14 -10.67
CA GLN A 632 -20.56 3.67 -11.87
C GLN A 632 -21.28 3.12 -13.11
N PHE A 633 -22.07 3.98 -13.76
CA PHE A 633 -22.91 3.63 -14.90
C PHE A 633 -22.26 4.07 -16.22
N LYS A 634 -22.69 3.49 -17.33
CA LYS A 634 -22.23 3.86 -18.69
C LYS A 634 -23.36 4.59 -19.40
N LYS A 635 -23.03 5.61 -20.21
CA LYS A 635 -24.00 6.23 -21.11
C LYS A 635 -24.38 5.24 -22.21
N GLU A 636 -25.58 4.70 -22.15
CA GLU A 636 -26.18 3.91 -23.21
C GLU A 636 -27.34 4.71 -23.79
N ILE A 637 -27.14 5.25 -24.99
CA ILE A 637 -28.13 6.03 -25.75
C ILE A 637 -28.49 5.25 -27.01
N GLN A 638 -29.78 5.18 -27.31
CA GLN A 638 -30.32 4.43 -28.45
C GLN A 638 -31.05 5.36 -29.40
N GLU A 639 -30.61 5.42 -30.67
CA GLU A 639 -31.30 6.17 -31.74
C GLU A 639 -32.69 5.59 -32.06
N THR A 640 -32.88 4.30 -31.79
CA THR A 640 -34.13 3.58 -32.02
C THR A 640 -34.33 2.50 -30.98
N ILE A 641 -35.52 2.43 -30.39
CA ILE A 641 -35.94 1.36 -29.48
C ILE A 641 -37.07 0.58 -30.16
N GLU A 642 -36.88 -0.73 -30.35
CA GLU A 642 -37.90 -1.62 -30.89
C GLU A 642 -38.77 -2.21 -29.77
N VAL A 643 -40.10 -2.21 -29.96
CA VAL A 643 -41.07 -2.63 -28.95
C VAL A 643 -42.18 -3.47 -29.58
N THR A 644 -42.53 -4.57 -28.93
CA THR A 644 -43.77 -5.31 -29.19
C THR A 644 -44.82 -4.85 -28.17
N PRO A 645 -45.94 -4.25 -28.58
CA PRO A 645 -46.90 -3.67 -27.64
C PRO A 645 -47.73 -4.77 -26.95
N VAL A 646 -48.24 -4.46 -25.75
CA VAL A 646 -49.01 -5.41 -24.95
C VAL A 646 -50.49 -5.32 -25.32
N ILE A 647 -51.14 -6.46 -25.56
CA ILE A 647 -52.57 -6.54 -25.87
C ILE A 647 -53.33 -7.03 -24.63
N GLU A 648 -54.06 -6.13 -23.99
CA GLU A 648 -54.92 -6.45 -22.84
C GLU A 648 -56.36 -5.99 -23.10
N ASN A 649 -57.33 -6.87 -22.83
CA ASN A 649 -58.77 -6.59 -22.96
C ASN A 649 -59.22 -6.01 -24.33
N GLY A 650 -58.45 -6.25 -25.40
CA GLY A 650 -58.71 -5.72 -26.75
C GLY A 650 -58.11 -4.34 -27.04
N THR A 651 -57.40 -3.75 -26.09
CA THR A 651 -56.60 -2.52 -26.29
C THR A 651 -55.13 -2.90 -26.44
N THR A 652 -54.43 -2.26 -27.39
CA THR A 652 -52.99 -2.41 -27.54
C THR A 652 -52.31 -1.23 -26.85
N THR A 653 -51.63 -1.46 -25.73
CA THR A 653 -50.96 -0.39 -24.97
C THR A 653 -49.47 -0.42 -25.26
N LEU A 654 -48.93 0.74 -25.63
CA LEU A 654 -47.49 0.91 -25.84
C LEU A 654 -46.79 1.05 -24.49
N ASN A 655 -45.93 0.09 -24.17
CA ASN A 655 -45.07 0.11 -22.99
C ASN A 655 -43.61 0.08 -23.47
N VAL A 656 -42.90 1.21 -23.34
CA VAL A 656 -41.49 1.32 -23.75
C VAL A 656 -40.62 1.31 -22.50
N GLU A 657 -39.95 0.20 -22.27
CA GLU A 657 -38.95 0.06 -21.22
C GLU A 657 -37.69 0.84 -21.61
N ASN A 658 -37.00 1.42 -20.64
CA ASN A 658 -35.78 2.23 -20.84
C ASN A 658 -35.93 3.41 -21.82
N VAL A 659 -37.14 3.95 -22.03
CA VAL A 659 -37.39 5.10 -22.94
C VAL A 659 -36.53 6.33 -22.65
N THR A 660 -36.07 6.47 -21.40
CA THR A 660 -35.09 7.47 -20.96
C THR A 660 -33.77 7.41 -21.73
N GLN A 661 -33.32 6.21 -22.13
CA GLN A 661 -32.13 5.96 -22.97
C GLN A 661 -32.33 6.32 -24.45
N LEU A 662 -33.55 6.65 -24.90
CA LEU A 662 -33.76 7.09 -26.28
C LEU A 662 -32.99 8.39 -26.56
N ALA A 663 -32.37 8.51 -27.72
CA ALA A 663 -31.74 9.75 -28.18
C ALA A 663 -32.79 10.87 -28.36
N ASP A 664 -32.34 12.12 -28.30
CA ASP A 664 -33.16 13.24 -28.76
C ASP A 664 -33.42 13.09 -30.26
N GLN A 665 -34.66 13.34 -30.68
CA GLN A 665 -35.19 13.03 -32.01
C GLN A 665 -35.21 11.53 -32.37
N GLY A 666 -34.96 10.64 -31.39
CA GLY A 666 -34.98 9.20 -31.55
C GLY A 666 -36.36 8.64 -31.87
N LYS A 667 -36.38 7.34 -32.20
CA LYS A 667 -37.57 6.66 -32.73
C LYS A 667 -37.97 5.42 -31.93
N ILE A 668 -39.25 5.30 -31.58
CA ILE A 668 -39.85 4.06 -31.08
C ILE A 668 -40.42 3.29 -32.28
N VAL A 669 -39.93 2.08 -32.54
CA VAL A 669 -40.45 1.21 -33.60
C VAL A 669 -41.35 0.16 -32.96
N VAL A 670 -42.65 0.19 -33.30
CA VAL A 670 -43.67 -0.68 -32.73
C VAL A 670 -44.06 -1.73 -33.76
N GLN A 671 -43.71 -2.99 -33.49
CA GLN A 671 -44.07 -4.10 -34.37
C GLN A 671 -45.51 -4.56 -34.08
N LEU A 672 -46.36 -4.49 -35.09
CA LEU A 672 -47.79 -4.82 -35.00
C LEU A 672 -48.08 -6.18 -35.64
N SER A 673 -48.95 -6.95 -35.00
CA SER A 673 -49.42 -8.25 -35.51
C SER A 673 -50.67 -8.17 -36.39
N THR A 674 -51.25 -6.98 -36.54
CA THR A 674 -52.46 -6.73 -37.35
C THR A 674 -52.44 -5.37 -38.03
N ASP A 675 -53.00 -5.33 -39.23
CA ASP A 675 -53.23 -4.13 -40.04
C ASP A 675 -54.41 -3.25 -39.56
N THR A 676 -55.12 -3.67 -38.52
CA THR A 676 -56.13 -2.87 -37.81
C THR A 676 -55.85 -2.95 -36.31
N VAL A 677 -55.60 -1.80 -35.67
CA VAL A 677 -55.22 -1.70 -34.26
C VAL A 677 -55.44 -0.27 -33.72
N LYS A 678 -55.79 -0.15 -32.44
CA LYS A 678 -55.66 1.09 -31.65
C LYS A 678 -54.49 0.94 -30.67
N VAL A 679 -53.40 1.66 -30.93
CA VAL A 679 -52.24 1.74 -30.04
C VAL A 679 -52.43 2.93 -29.10
N GLN A 680 -52.65 2.66 -27.80
CA GLN A 680 -52.71 3.67 -26.75
C GLN A 680 -51.30 3.99 -26.26
N ILE A 681 -50.99 5.28 -26.12
CA ILE A 681 -49.73 5.80 -25.60
C ILE A 681 -50.05 6.38 -24.21
N PRO A 682 -49.60 5.74 -23.11
CA PRO A 682 -49.82 6.26 -21.76
C PRO A 682 -49.18 7.63 -21.56
N THR A 683 -49.80 8.47 -20.73
CA THR A 683 -49.34 9.84 -20.41
C THR A 683 -47.85 9.88 -20.00
N ALA A 684 -47.42 8.99 -19.08
CA ALA A 684 -46.02 8.84 -18.68
C ALA A 684 -45.04 8.76 -19.85
N LEU A 685 -45.35 7.87 -20.81
CA LEU A 685 -44.53 7.60 -21.97
C LEU A 685 -44.57 8.76 -22.96
N LEU A 686 -45.77 9.30 -23.20
CA LEU A 686 -45.96 10.43 -24.10
C LEU A 686 -45.13 11.64 -23.66
N ASN A 687 -45.14 11.95 -22.36
CA ASN A 687 -44.40 13.06 -21.80
C ASN A 687 -42.87 12.94 -22.02
N VAL A 688 -42.28 11.76 -21.81
CA VAL A 688 -40.84 11.54 -22.10
C VAL A 688 -40.54 11.66 -23.59
N LEU A 689 -41.41 11.13 -24.45
CA LEU A 689 -41.22 11.19 -25.90
C LEU A 689 -41.41 12.62 -26.46
N LEU A 690 -42.25 13.44 -25.83
CA LEU A 690 -42.39 14.87 -26.15
C LEU A 690 -41.11 15.65 -25.79
N GLU A 691 -40.55 15.43 -24.60
CA GLU A 691 -39.30 16.06 -24.15
C GLU A 691 -38.13 15.72 -25.08
N LYS A 692 -38.06 14.47 -25.55
CA LYS A 692 -37.07 14.01 -26.52
C LYS A 692 -37.38 14.39 -27.97
N ASN A 693 -38.46 15.10 -28.27
CA ASN A 693 -38.88 15.42 -29.65
C ASN A 693 -38.94 14.17 -30.57
N ALA A 694 -39.38 13.04 -30.01
CA ALA A 694 -39.25 11.71 -30.60
C ALA A 694 -40.32 11.41 -31.66
N SER A 695 -40.19 10.26 -32.32
CA SER A 695 -41.20 9.72 -33.25
C SER A 695 -41.60 8.29 -32.91
N ILE A 696 -42.81 7.89 -33.27
CA ILE A 696 -43.31 6.51 -33.17
C ILE A 696 -43.55 5.98 -34.59
N GLU A 697 -42.80 4.96 -35.00
CA GLU A 697 -43.02 4.20 -36.23
C GLU A 697 -43.83 2.94 -35.91
N LEU A 698 -45.11 2.92 -36.28
CA LEU A 698 -45.91 1.70 -36.29
C LEU A 698 -45.58 0.92 -37.56
N VAL A 699 -45.22 -0.36 -37.42
CA VAL A 699 -44.92 -1.28 -38.52
C VAL A 699 -45.89 -2.45 -38.49
N ALA A 700 -46.73 -2.55 -39.52
CA ALA A 700 -47.58 -3.71 -39.78
C ALA A 700 -47.14 -4.43 -41.08
N ASP A 701 -47.85 -5.48 -41.49
CA ASP A 701 -47.43 -6.37 -42.59
C ASP A 701 -47.40 -5.67 -43.96
N GLU A 702 -48.33 -4.73 -44.17
CA GLU A 702 -48.55 -4.05 -45.45
C GLU A 702 -48.58 -2.52 -45.36
N VAL A 703 -48.42 -1.96 -44.15
CA VAL A 703 -48.43 -0.51 -43.91
C VAL A 703 -47.44 -0.10 -42.81
N LYS A 704 -46.86 1.09 -42.95
CA LYS A 704 -46.08 1.76 -41.90
C LYS A 704 -46.56 3.18 -41.68
N LEU A 705 -46.49 3.65 -40.43
CA LEU A 705 -46.91 4.98 -40.03
C LEU A 705 -45.90 5.59 -39.06
N VAL A 706 -45.17 6.63 -39.47
CA VAL A 706 -44.24 7.38 -38.61
C VAL A 706 -44.92 8.67 -38.13
N VAL A 707 -45.30 8.68 -36.86
CA VAL A 707 -45.97 9.79 -36.18
C VAL A 707 -44.92 10.57 -35.36
N PRO A 708 -44.64 11.85 -35.67
CA PRO A 708 -43.88 12.72 -34.78
C PRO A 708 -44.67 12.94 -33.49
N VAL A 709 -44.09 12.63 -32.33
CA VAL A 709 -44.79 12.73 -31.04
C VAL A 709 -45.26 14.16 -30.68
N PRO A 710 -44.56 15.26 -31.07
CA PRO A 710 -45.06 16.63 -30.89
C PRO A 710 -46.41 16.96 -31.53
N VAL A 711 -47.02 16.04 -32.28
CA VAL A 711 -48.41 16.16 -32.69
C VAL A 711 -49.39 16.12 -31.50
N PHE A 712 -49.04 15.41 -30.41
CA PHE A 712 -49.88 15.29 -29.23
C PHE A 712 -49.57 16.40 -28.21
N ALA A 713 -50.57 16.77 -27.38
CA ALA A 713 -50.34 17.63 -26.23
C ALA A 713 -49.70 16.87 -25.05
N LYS A 714 -49.01 17.59 -24.16
CA LYS A 714 -48.51 17.06 -22.88
C LYS A 714 -49.67 16.68 -21.94
N ASP A 715 -49.40 15.80 -20.98
CA ASP A 715 -50.26 15.50 -19.82
C ASP A 715 -51.63 14.86 -20.14
N ALA A 716 -51.75 14.11 -21.25
CA ALA A 716 -52.90 13.27 -21.54
C ALA A 716 -52.60 12.10 -22.49
N ASP A 717 -53.20 10.95 -22.25
CA ASP A 717 -53.06 9.75 -23.08
C ASP A 717 -53.35 10.01 -24.56
N GLY A 718 -52.39 9.64 -25.41
CA GLY A 718 -52.54 9.61 -26.86
C GLY A 718 -53.06 8.27 -27.35
N SER A 719 -53.57 8.22 -28.57
CA SER A 719 -53.74 6.96 -29.30
C SER A 719 -53.53 7.17 -30.80
N ILE A 720 -52.86 6.19 -31.42
CA ILE A 720 -52.72 6.08 -32.86
C ILE A 720 -53.59 4.90 -33.31
N VAL A 721 -54.49 5.14 -34.25
CA VAL A 721 -55.39 4.13 -34.83
C VAL A 721 -54.98 3.88 -36.28
N ILE A 722 -54.81 2.61 -36.62
CA ILE A 722 -54.75 2.11 -38.01
C ILE A 722 -56.00 1.26 -38.23
N ASN A 723 -56.71 1.49 -39.33
CA ASN A 723 -57.90 0.75 -39.69
C ASN A 723 -57.88 0.39 -41.19
N LYS A 724 -57.51 -0.87 -41.50
CA LYS A 724 -57.62 -1.41 -42.86
C LYS A 724 -59.10 -1.48 -43.26
N LEU A 725 -59.44 -0.79 -44.35
CA LEU A 725 -60.78 -0.75 -44.92
C LEU A 725 -60.99 -1.93 -45.89
N ALA A 726 -62.14 -1.97 -46.56
CA ALA A 726 -62.39 -2.93 -47.63
C ALA A 726 -61.46 -2.67 -48.82
N ASP A 727 -61.00 -3.75 -49.47
CA ASP A 727 -60.12 -3.66 -50.62
C ASP A 727 -60.80 -2.96 -51.80
N ASP A 728 -60.08 -2.06 -52.47
CA ASP A 728 -60.47 -1.48 -53.75
C ASP A 728 -59.72 -2.21 -54.88
N GLU A 729 -60.45 -2.86 -55.79
CA GLU A 729 -59.87 -3.60 -56.92
C GLU A 729 -59.03 -2.72 -57.85
N LYS A 730 -59.19 -1.39 -57.81
CA LYS A 730 -58.34 -0.43 -58.56
C LYS A 730 -57.01 -0.13 -57.88
N SER A 731 -57.02 0.03 -56.55
CA SER A 731 -55.84 0.41 -55.76
C SER A 731 -54.66 -0.56 -55.91
N TYR A 732 -53.44 -0.03 -55.89
CA TYR A 732 -52.16 -0.75 -55.89
C TYR A 732 -51.63 -1.07 -54.49
N SER A 733 -52.30 -0.58 -53.44
CA SER A 733 -52.14 -1.00 -52.03
C SER A 733 -53.49 -1.42 -51.44
N ASN A 734 -53.55 -1.84 -50.18
CA ASN A 734 -54.83 -1.80 -49.46
C ASN A 734 -55.21 -0.35 -49.12
N VAL A 735 -56.47 -0.15 -48.73
CA VAL A 735 -57.00 1.13 -48.27
C VAL A 735 -56.96 1.19 -46.73
N TYR A 736 -56.48 2.30 -46.16
CA TYR A 736 -56.40 2.49 -44.71
C TYR A 736 -56.98 3.84 -44.28
N ASP A 737 -57.81 3.83 -43.23
CA ASP A 737 -58.14 5.01 -42.42
C ASP A 737 -57.18 5.06 -41.23
N PHE A 738 -56.69 6.26 -40.91
CA PHE A 738 -55.83 6.51 -39.75
C PHE A 738 -56.49 7.54 -38.83
N SER A 739 -56.22 7.48 -37.53
CA SER A 739 -56.67 8.53 -36.61
C SER A 739 -55.71 8.72 -35.46
N LEU A 740 -55.37 9.98 -35.17
CA LEU A 740 -54.84 10.36 -33.86
C LEU A 740 -56.01 10.71 -32.94
N VAL A 741 -55.98 10.22 -31.71
CA VAL A 741 -57.01 10.48 -30.70
C VAL A 741 -56.34 10.97 -29.42
N GLN A 742 -56.84 12.07 -28.86
CA GLN A 742 -56.46 12.57 -27.53
C GLN A 742 -57.69 13.24 -26.88
N PHE A 743 -57.82 13.17 -25.55
CA PHE A 743 -58.99 13.71 -24.82
C PHE A 743 -60.35 13.20 -25.36
N ASP A 744 -60.42 11.91 -25.74
CA ASP A 744 -61.56 11.25 -26.40
C ASP A 744 -62.03 11.89 -27.72
N LYS A 745 -61.18 12.68 -28.39
CA LYS A 745 -61.47 13.33 -29.69
C LYS A 745 -60.48 12.89 -30.76
N LYS A 746 -60.98 12.65 -31.98
CA LYS A 746 -60.12 12.57 -33.18
C LYS A 746 -59.48 13.94 -33.44
N MET A 747 -58.23 13.95 -33.90
CA MET A 747 -57.55 15.16 -34.36
C MET A 747 -57.84 15.42 -35.84
N GLU A 748 -58.27 16.64 -36.17
CA GLU A 748 -58.71 17.00 -37.54
C GLU A 748 -57.54 17.47 -38.45
N SER A 749 -56.49 18.08 -37.89
CA SER A 749 -55.26 18.42 -38.63
C SER A 749 -54.05 18.59 -37.72
N PHE A 750 -52.85 18.48 -38.30
CA PHE A 750 -51.56 18.50 -37.61
C PHE A 750 -50.44 19.08 -38.49
N LYS A 751 -50.70 20.26 -39.09
CA LYS A 751 -49.83 20.91 -40.11
C LYS A 751 -48.37 21.12 -39.70
N GLU A 752 -48.12 21.39 -38.42
CA GLU A 752 -46.77 21.63 -37.91
C GLU A 752 -45.96 20.33 -37.77
N ASN A 753 -46.63 19.17 -37.67
CA ASN A 753 -46.04 17.86 -37.41
C ASN A 753 -46.58 16.80 -38.39
N PRO A 754 -46.24 16.90 -39.71
CA PRO A 754 -46.78 16.01 -40.73
C PRO A 754 -46.36 14.55 -40.52
N VAL A 755 -47.34 13.65 -40.58
CA VAL A 755 -47.18 12.20 -40.41
C VAL A 755 -46.69 11.58 -41.72
N THR A 756 -45.76 10.64 -41.64
CA THR A 756 -45.27 9.89 -42.82
C THR A 756 -45.96 8.53 -42.90
N MET A 757 -46.56 8.22 -44.05
CA MET A 757 -47.25 6.96 -44.34
C MET A 757 -46.45 6.19 -45.39
N SER A 758 -46.35 4.87 -45.26
CA SER A 758 -45.76 4.00 -46.29
C SER A 758 -46.66 2.80 -46.55
N PHE A 759 -47.11 2.62 -47.79
CA PHE A 759 -48.02 1.53 -48.19
C PHE A 759 -47.27 0.51 -49.03
N LYS A 760 -47.37 -0.77 -48.69
CA LYS A 760 -46.78 -1.84 -49.47
C LYS A 760 -47.62 -2.06 -50.74
N LEU A 761 -46.94 -2.20 -51.88
CA LEU A 761 -47.62 -2.48 -53.14
C LEU A 761 -48.08 -3.94 -53.18
N THR A 762 -49.37 -4.16 -53.44
CA THR A 762 -50.01 -5.49 -53.54
C THR A 762 -50.02 -6.03 -54.97
N LYS A 763 -49.77 -5.17 -55.97
CA LYS A 763 -49.74 -5.47 -57.41
C LYS A 763 -48.35 -5.21 -58.00
N ALA A 764 -48.03 -5.93 -59.08
CA ALA A 764 -46.83 -5.68 -59.86
C ALA A 764 -46.93 -4.35 -60.64
N GLN A 765 -45.79 -3.71 -60.84
CA GLN A 765 -45.68 -2.38 -61.45
C GLN A 765 -45.44 -2.50 -62.97
N ASP A 766 -46.45 -2.17 -63.76
CA ASP A 766 -46.35 -2.01 -65.22
C ASP A 766 -46.55 -0.54 -65.69
N ASP A 767 -46.93 0.38 -64.79
CA ASP A 767 -47.20 1.80 -65.09
C ASP A 767 -46.17 2.76 -64.43
N GLU A 768 -45.94 3.90 -65.06
CA GLU A 768 -44.90 4.88 -64.70
C GLU A 768 -45.39 5.99 -63.73
N ARG A 769 -46.69 6.04 -63.39
CA ARG A 769 -47.27 7.12 -62.56
C ARG A 769 -48.20 6.62 -61.46
N LEU A 770 -47.63 6.10 -60.38
CA LEU A 770 -48.37 5.86 -59.12
C LEU A 770 -48.26 7.07 -58.20
N ALA A 771 -49.29 7.31 -57.38
CA ALA A 771 -49.28 8.27 -56.28
C ALA A 771 -50.15 7.78 -55.11
N ILE A 772 -49.90 8.28 -53.90
CA ILE A 772 -50.87 8.19 -52.80
C ILE A 772 -51.98 9.19 -53.09
N PHE A 773 -53.21 8.75 -52.91
CA PHE A 773 -54.41 9.57 -52.88
C PHE A 773 -55.04 9.51 -51.49
N TYR A 774 -55.79 10.56 -51.15
CA TYR A 774 -56.66 10.62 -49.97
C TYR A 774 -58.10 10.81 -50.41
N GLN A 775 -59.07 10.27 -49.67
CA GLN A 775 -60.48 10.52 -49.96
C GLN A 775 -60.89 11.87 -49.36
N ASP A 776 -61.48 12.75 -50.17
CA ASP A 776 -62.17 13.93 -49.68
C ASP A 776 -63.59 13.52 -49.24
N GLU A 777 -63.88 13.65 -47.94
CA GLU A 777 -65.18 13.24 -47.36
C GLU A 777 -66.35 14.18 -47.76
N GLU A 778 -66.08 15.43 -48.15
CA GLU A 778 -67.13 16.36 -48.61
C GLU A 778 -67.45 16.18 -50.09
N ALA A 779 -66.44 15.87 -50.92
CA ALA A 779 -66.59 15.65 -52.36
C ALA A 779 -66.86 14.19 -52.75
N GLU A 780 -66.66 13.22 -51.84
CA GLU A 780 -66.64 11.77 -52.10
C GLU A 780 -65.63 11.33 -53.20
N GLN A 781 -64.57 12.12 -53.43
CA GLN A 781 -63.58 11.93 -54.50
C GLN A 781 -62.17 11.65 -53.97
N TRP A 782 -61.35 10.92 -54.74
CA TRP A 782 -59.95 10.69 -54.42
C TRP A 782 -59.06 11.81 -54.95
N MET A 783 -58.32 12.44 -54.04
CA MET A 783 -57.47 13.59 -54.29
C MET A 783 -55.99 13.20 -54.21
N LYS A 784 -55.20 13.62 -55.19
CA LYS A 784 -53.76 13.27 -55.29
C LYS A 784 -52.95 13.94 -54.18
N LEU A 785 -52.28 13.14 -53.35
CA LEU A 785 -51.31 13.59 -52.34
C LEU A 785 -49.87 13.58 -52.90
N GLY A 786 -49.54 12.62 -53.77
CA GLY A 786 -48.19 12.41 -54.30
C GLY A 786 -47.42 11.32 -53.56
N GLY A 787 -46.12 11.50 -53.36
CA GLY A 787 -45.22 10.53 -52.71
C GLY A 787 -44.22 9.88 -53.66
N GLU A 788 -43.38 9.01 -53.12
CA GLU A 788 -42.27 8.35 -53.83
C GLU A 788 -42.16 6.86 -53.50
N GLN A 789 -41.77 6.05 -54.47
CA GLN A 789 -41.56 4.62 -54.26
C GLN A 789 -40.18 4.34 -53.64
N GLN A 790 -40.17 3.59 -52.54
CA GLN A 790 -38.97 3.15 -51.83
C GLN A 790 -39.01 1.61 -51.69
N GLY A 791 -38.47 0.93 -52.70
CA GLY A 791 -38.49 -0.53 -52.80
C GLY A 791 -39.91 -1.05 -53.04
N ALA A 792 -40.41 -1.87 -52.10
CA ALA A 792 -41.77 -2.44 -52.14
C ALA A 792 -42.84 -1.53 -51.53
N TYR A 793 -42.46 -0.37 -50.97
CA TYR A 793 -43.38 0.60 -50.36
C TYR A 793 -43.47 1.86 -51.20
N PHE A 794 -44.63 2.52 -51.16
CA PHE A 794 -44.84 3.87 -51.65
C PHE A 794 -45.09 4.80 -50.46
N THR A 795 -44.32 5.88 -50.36
CA THR A 795 -44.17 6.68 -49.14
C THR A 795 -44.54 8.14 -49.39
N GLY A 796 -45.32 8.74 -48.48
CA GLY A 796 -45.74 10.14 -48.55
C GLY A 796 -45.97 10.75 -47.18
N LYS A 797 -46.19 12.06 -47.14
CA LYS A 797 -46.51 12.81 -45.92
C LYS A 797 -47.90 13.41 -45.99
N THR A 798 -48.59 13.48 -44.85
CA THR A 798 -49.89 14.14 -44.72
C THR A 798 -49.93 15.06 -43.49
N GLU A 799 -50.80 16.06 -43.54
CA GLU A 799 -51.10 17.02 -42.46
C GLU A 799 -52.51 16.83 -41.85
N HIS A 800 -53.26 15.85 -42.37
CA HIS A 800 -54.60 15.46 -41.94
C HIS A 800 -54.76 13.94 -42.14
N PHE A 801 -55.84 13.34 -41.63
CA PHE A 801 -56.17 11.96 -41.94
C PHE A 801 -57.53 11.82 -42.61
N SER A 802 -57.63 10.81 -43.47
CA SER A 802 -58.81 10.31 -44.18
C SER A 802 -58.51 8.84 -44.54
N ALA A 803 -59.30 8.23 -45.43
CA ALA A 803 -58.90 7.03 -46.15
C ALA A 803 -57.76 7.35 -47.14
N PHE A 804 -56.72 6.50 -47.17
CA PHE A 804 -55.58 6.60 -48.08
C PHE A 804 -55.32 5.28 -48.81
N ALA A 805 -54.89 5.37 -50.07
CA ALA A 805 -54.45 4.26 -50.90
C ALA A 805 -53.54 4.74 -52.04
N VAL A 806 -52.81 3.82 -52.67
CA VAL A 806 -51.97 4.10 -53.85
C VAL A 806 -52.76 3.80 -55.12
N TYR A 807 -52.92 4.77 -56.01
CA TYR A 807 -53.58 4.60 -57.32
C TYR A 807 -52.67 5.04 -58.47
N ALA A 808 -53.01 4.64 -59.68
CA ALA A 808 -52.41 5.20 -60.89
C ALA A 808 -53.00 6.59 -61.18
N GLU A 809 -52.18 7.52 -61.67
CA GLU A 809 -52.60 8.91 -61.85
C GLU A 809 -53.64 9.12 -62.94
N ASP A 810 -53.69 8.25 -63.94
CA ASP A 810 -54.59 8.34 -65.08
C ASP A 810 -56.04 7.92 -64.78
N GLU A 811 -56.27 7.07 -63.77
CA GLU A 811 -57.62 6.67 -63.33
C GLU A 811 -58.52 7.84 -62.93
N TRP A 812 -57.94 9.01 -62.64
CA TRP A 812 -58.63 10.21 -62.15
C TRP A 812 -58.58 11.37 -63.15
N THR A 813 -58.14 11.14 -64.40
CA THR A 813 -57.96 12.21 -65.42
C THR A 813 -59.15 12.45 -66.35
N GLU A 814 -60.22 11.66 -66.26
CA GLU A 814 -61.43 11.81 -67.11
C GLU A 814 -62.65 12.39 -66.36
N GLU A 815 -62.57 13.60 -65.77
CA GLU A 815 -63.76 14.45 -65.49
C GLU A 815 -63.44 15.87 -64.92
N ASN A 816 -62.59 16.68 -65.57
CA ASN A 816 -62.63 18.14 -65.36
C ASN A 816 -61.87 18.94 -66.46
N ASP A 817 -62.56 19.18 -67.59
CA ASP A 817 -62.05 20.05 -68.65
C ASP A 817 -63.22 20.86 -69.26
N GLN A 818 -63.66 21.92 -68.56
CA GLN A 818 -64.40 23.04 -69.17
C GLN A 818 -63.99 24.41 -68.60
N GLU A 819 -63.37 25.18 -69.49
CA GLU A 819 -63.42 26.65 -69.63
C GLU A 819 -63.07 27.54 -68.41
N GLU A 820 -61.98 28.31 -68.52
CA GLU A 820 -62.13 29.76 -68.70
C GLU A 820 -60.93 30.41 -69.43
N GLU A 821 -61.16 31.59 -70.01
CA GLU A 821 -60.29 32.22 -71.02
C GLU A 821 -59.13 33.08 -70.45
N ASN A 822 -58.11 33.27 -71.30
CA ASN A 822 -56.95 34.12 -71.07
C ASN A 822 -57.22 35.57 -71.56
N PRO A 823 -56.68 36.63 -70.92
CA PRO A 823 -56.00 37.62 -71.76
C PRO A 823 -54.74 38.29 -71.15
N THR A 824 -53.58 37.83 -71.62
CA THR A 824 -52.54 38.63 -72.31
C THR A 824 -51.99 39.97 -71.73
N THR A 825 -50.66 39.93 -71.49
CA THR A 825 -49.58 40.87 -71.90
C THR A 825 -49.08 42.04 -70.99
N PRO A 826 -47.75 42.36 -71.01
CA PRO A 826 -47.01 43.11 -69.97
C PRO A 826 -46.52 44.50 -70.52
N PRO A 827 -45.28 45.08 -70.34
CA PRO A 827 -43.92 44.49 -70.33
C PRO A 827 -42.89 45.11 -69.33
N SER A 828 -41.58 44.81 -69.52
CA SER A 828 -40.38 45.59 -69.11
C SER A 828 -39.84 45.41 -67.67
N SER A 829 -38.53 45.26 -67.39
CA SER A 829 -37.34 45.27 -68.28
C SER A 829 -36.10 44.60 -67.65
N GLU A 830 -35.40 43.84 -68.49
CA GLU A 830 -33.94 43.89 -68.76
C GLU A 830 -32.87 43.40 -67.75
N GLU A 831 -32.05 42.47 -68.30
CA GLU A 831 -30.57 42.48 -68.33
C GLU A 831 -29.79 42.03 -67.07
N THR A 832 -29.32 40.76 -67.06
CA THR A 832 -28.00 40.23 -67.54
C THR A 832 -26.88 40.38 -66.48
N GLU A 833 -25.83 39.53 -66.43
CA GLU A 833 -25.30 38.55 -67.38
C GLU A 833 -24.63 37.36 -66.62
N GLU A 834 -24.96 36.14 -67.04
CA GLU A 834 -24.03 35.07 -67.46
C GLU A 834 -22.84 34.55 -66.58
N GLU A 835 -22.92 33.22 -66.33
CA GLU A 835 -21.92 32.20 -66.74
C GLU A 835 -20.56 32.01 -65.98
N LYS A 836 -20.00 30.79 -65.84
CA LYS A 836 -20.54 29.41 -65.99
C LYS A 836 -19.66 28.32 -65.36
N GLU A 837 -20.32 27.21 -65.03
CA GLU A 837 -19.95 25.79 -65.24
C GLU A 837 -18.51 25.23 -65.02
N GLU A 838 -18.46 24.32 -64.03
CA GLU A 838 -18.12 22.88 -64.16
C GLU A 838 -16.69 22.33 -64.45
N LYS A 839 -16.18 21.57 -63.44
CA LYS A 839 -16.12 20.08 -63.36
C LYS A 839 -15.65 19.25 -64.60
N PRO A 840 -15.16 18.00 -64.38
CA PRO A 840 -13.91 17.56 -63.74
C PRO A 840 -13.05 16.82 -64.84
N PRO A 841 -12.29 15.71 -64.68
CA PRO A 841 -12.63 14.44 -64.00
C PRO A 841 -11.45 13.78 -63.22
N ALA A 842 -11.62 12.53 -62.80
CA ALA A 842 -10.63 11.70 -62.10
C ALA A 842 -9.98 10.64 -63.01
N SER A 843 -8.84 10.06 -62.59
CA SER A 843 -8.46 8.66 -62.87
C SER A 843 -7.25 8.17 -62.03
N ASN A 844 -7.14 6.85 -61.89
CA ASN A 844 -6.14 6.10 -61.11
C ASN A 844 -4.75 6.04 -61.80
N GLU A 845 -3.69 5.65 -61.07
CA GLU A 845 -3.10 4.29 -61.21
C GLU A 845 -2.06 3.94 -60.12
N LYS A 846 -1.60 2.68 -60.14
CA LYS A 846 -0.83 1.95 -59.10
C LYS A 846 0.66 1.84 -59.49
N GLU A 847 1.54 1.43 -58.55
CA GLU A 847 2.24 0.11 -58.53
C GLU A 847 3.47 0.06 -57.59
N GLU A 848 3.57 -1.04 -56.81
CA GLU A 848 4.75 -1.91 -56.55
C GLU A 848 6.10 -1.34 -56.01
N GLU A 849 7.01 -2.07 -55.33
CA GLU A 849 7.15 -3.52 -55.09
C GLU A 849 7.96 -3.88 -53.79
N GLN A 850 7.51 -4.92 -53.06
CA GLN A 850 8.25 -6.06 -52.45
C GLN A 850 9.50 -6.00 -51.50
N ASN A 851 9.41 -6.94 -50.51
CA ASN A 851 10.40 -7.91 -49.98
C ASN A 851 11.41 -7.59 -48.85
N ALA A 852 10.95 -7.84 -47.62
CA ALA A 852 11.25 -9.04 -46.78
C ALA A 852 12.63 -9.75 -46.82
N GLY A 853 13.14 -10.22 -45.67
CA GLY A 853 14.31 -11.13 -45.67
C GLY A 853 14.99 -11.65 -44.39
N ASN A 854 14.28 -11.79 -43.25
CA ASN A 854 14.49 -12.77 -42.15
C ASN A 854 15.79 -13.64 -42.05
N LYS A 855 16.43 -13.75 -40.85
CA LYS A 855 16.73 -15.06 -40.18
C LYS A 855 17.44 -15.01 -38.81
N GLN A 856 17.06 -15.96 -37.95
CA GLN A 856 17.84 -16.47 -36.79
C GLN A 856 18.91 -17.48 -37.25
N GLU A 857 19.98 -17.72 -36.46
CA GLU A 857 20.15 -18.98 -35.68
C GLU A 857 21.51 -19.17 -34.93
N ASN A 858 21.42 -19.77 -33.72
CA ASN A 858 22.28 -20.81 -33.11
C ASN A 858 23.79 -20.65 -32.69
N ASN A 859 23.99 -20.67 -31.35
CA ASN A 859 24.67 -21.73 -30.55
C ASN A 859 26.17 -21.67 -30.05
N LYS A 860 26.34 -22.18 -28.81
CA LYS A 860 27.52 -22.78 -28.11
C LYS A 860 28.54 -21.96 -27.26
N THR A 861 28.40 -22.17 -25.93
CA THR A 861 29.39 -22.41 -24.83
C THR A 861 30.89 -22.06 -24.95
N GLY A 862 31.43 -21.42 -23.90
CA GLY A 862 32.87 -21.47 -23.53
C GLY A 862 33.20 -20.79 -22.19
N ASN A 863 33.79 -21.52 -21.22
CA ASN A 863 34.22 -20.98 -19.92
C ASN A 863 35.61 -20.33 -19.96
N LYS A 864 35.79 -19.17 -19.31
CA LYS A 864 37.08 -18.69 -18.74
C LYS A 864 36.85 -17.83 -17.49
N LEU A 865 37.71 -18.01 -16.48
CA LEU A 865 37.82 -17.19 -15.25
C LEU A 865 38.81 -16.01 -15.48
N PRO A 866 39.07 -15.12 -14.50
CA PRO A 866 38.31 -13.88 -14.33
C PRO A 866 39.14 -12.62 -14.61
N LEU A 867 38.46 -11.51 -14.92
CA LEU A 867 39.06 -10.17 -14.95
C LEU A 867 39.04 -9.55 -13.55
N THR A 868 40.21 -9.34 -12.96
CA THR A 868 40.39 -8.50 -11.77
C THR A 868 40.81 -7.08 -12.17
N ALA A 869 40.57 -6.11 -11.28
CA ALA A 869 40.82 -4.66 -11.45
C ALA A 869 39.84 -3.87 -12.36
N THR A 870 38.56 -3.78 -11.96
CA THR A 870 37.67 -2.69 -12.41
C THR A 870 36.73 -2.13 -11.33
N THR A 871 36.34 -2.91 -10.32
CA THR A 871 35.35 -2.52 -9.30
C THR A 871 35.88 -1.56 -8.23
N VAL A 872 37.16 -1.65 -7.82
CA VAL A 872 37.72 -0.79 -6.75
C VAL A 872 37.72 0.69 -7.13
N PHE A 873 38.06 1.03 -8.38
CA PHE A 873 38.01 2.40 -8.87
C PHE A 873 36.59 2.97 -8.92
N GLN A 874 35.58 2.14 -9.21
CA GLN A 874 34.18 2.58 -9.23
C GLN A 874 33.69 2.99 -7.84
N PHE A 875 34.04 2.26 -6.78
CA PHE A 875 33.69 2.64 -5.41
C PHE A 875 34.41 3.91 -4.92
N ILE A 876 35.67 4.11 -5.31
CA ILE A 876 36.41 5.35 -5.01
C ILE A 876 35.73 6.56 -5.68
N TRP A 877 35.34 6.44 -6.96
CA TRP A 877 34.61 7.50 -7.67
C TRP A 877 33.23 7.80 -7.08
N ILE A 878 32.48 6.78 -6.66
CA ILE A 878 31.17 6.93 -5.99
C ILE A 878 31.33 7.64 -4.64
N GLY A 879 32.34 7.30 -3.85
CA GLY A 879 32.66 7.98 -2.59
C GLY A 879 32.99 9.47 -2.79
N LEU A 880 33.82 9.77 -3.80
CA LEU A 880 34.20 11.15 -4.14
C LEU A 880 32.99 11.99 -4.61
N LEU A 881 32.07 11.39 -5.38
CA LEU A 881 30.79 12.01 -5.77
C LEU A 881 29.89 12.31 -4.56
N MET A 882 29.78 11.38 -3.59
CA MET A 882 28.97 11.61 -2.39
C MET A 882 29.55 12.73 -1.48
N VAL A 883 30.88 12.84 -1.37
CA VAL A 883 31.52 13.94 -0.63
C VAL A 883 31.28 15.30 -1.31
N LEU A 884 31.32 15.35 -2.64
CA LEU A 884 31.01 16.57 -3.41
C LEU A 884 29.52 16.97 -3.32
N LEU A 885 28.60 16.01 -3.34
CA LEU A 885 27.17 16.25 -3.09
C LEU A 885 26.92 16.75 -1.67
N GLY A 886 27.51 16.10 -0.65
CA GLY A 886 27.37 16.49 0.75
C GLY A 886 27.90 17.91 1.04
N THR A 887 29.07 18.26 0.47
CA THR A 887 29.61 19.63 0.58
C THR A 887 28.76 20.65 -0.20
N GLY A 888 28.24 20.30 -1.38
CA GLY A 888 27.29 21.13 -2.13
C GLY A 888 26.03 21.47 -1.34
N VAL A 889 25.41 20.46 -0.71
CA VAL A 889 24.21 20.64 0.15
C VAL A 889 24.54 21.47 1.40
N PHE A 890 25.70 21.25 2.02
CA PHE A 890 26.16 22.04 3.17
C PHE A 890 26.34 23.53 2.82
N PHE A 891 26.99 23.85 1.70
CA PHE A 891 27.15 25.25 1.26
C PHE A 891 25.83 25.86 0.79
N TYR A 892 24.92 25.10 0.17
CA TYR A 892 23.58 25.57 -0.19
C TYR A 892 22.76 25.96 1.04
N TYR A 893 22.72 25.12 2.08
CA TYR A 893 22.05 25.44 3.35
C TYR A 893 22.71 26.62 4.08
N ARG A 894 24.04 26.67 4.12
CA ARG A 894 24.79 27.77 4.77
C ARG A 894 24.59 29.10 4.05
N LYS A 895 24.43 29.11 2.72
CA LYS A 895 24.08 30.31 1.95
C LYS A 895 22.64 30.77 2.21
N LYS A 896 21.71 29.84 2.42
CA LYS A 896 20.29 30.16 2.72
C LYS A 896 20.09 30.73 4.12
N GLN A 897 20.98 30.44 5.07
CA GLN A 897 20.98 31.01 6.43
C GLN A 897 21.71 32.36 6.58
N LEU A 898 22.30 32.89 5.51
CA LEU A 898 22.98 34.21 5.50
C LEU A 898 22.15 35.32 4.83
N VAL A 899 20.88 35.04 4.50
CA VAL A 899 19.99 35.95 3.74
C VAL A 899 18.67 36.25 4.49
N HIS A 900 18.50 35.75 5.71
CA HIS A 900 17.40 36.08 6.64
C HIS A 900 17.97 36.39 8.03
#